data_AF-A0A5D2G557-F1
#
_entry.id   AF-A0A5D2G557-F1
#
_cell.length_a   1.000
_cell.length_b   1.000
_cell.length_c   1.000
_cell.angle_alpha   90.00
_cell.angle_beta   90.00
_cell.angle_gamma   90.00
#
_symmetry.space_group_name_H-M   'P 1'
#
loop_
_entity.id
_entity.type
_entity.pdbx_description
1 polymer ?
#
loop_
_entity_poly.entity_id
_entity_poly.type
_entity_poly.pdbx_seq_one_letter_code
_entity_poly.pdbx_strand_id
1 'polypeptide(L)'
;MLGNGVVGILSESSNKWERRVPLTPSHCARLLHSGREKTGIARIIVQPSTKRIHHDSLYEDVGCHISDDLSECGLILGIKQPKLDMILPNRAYAFFSHTHKAQKENMPLLDKILAERVSLYDYELIVGDNGKRLLAFGKYAGRAGMIDLLRGLGQRYLSLGYSTPFLSLGASYMYPSLAAAKAAVITVGEEIASQGLPSGICPVIFVFTGSGNVSVGAQEIFKLLPHVFVEPSRLPELFGKGRNVTSKRVFQVYGCIVTSCDMVSHKDPSKTFDKADYYAHPEHYNPIFHEKIAPYASVIVNCMYWERRFPRLLSTKQIQELNKKGCPLVGISDITCDIGGSIEFVNQTTSIDSPFFRYEPLTDSYHNDMDGDGVICSAVDILPTEFAKEASRHFGDILSQFVGSLASTADFTKLPAHLTRACIVHGGTLTTLYEYIPRMRKSDTLDISDNHTNGHINNKKKYSVLVSLSGHLFDQFLINEALDIIEAAGGSFHLVKCQVGQSTDAMSYSELEVGADDGKVLDQIIDSLTSIANPTENHGTPSQQLNKISLKVGKLQETGMKKDSESDPKRKMLVLILGAGRVCQPACELLASIGTAASRQWYKTCLQNDSEEQMDVHVIVASLYLKDAEEIIQGIPNTAAVELDVTDHRALHQYISQVEIIISLLPASCHVAIAKVCVELKKHLVTASYVDDSMLMMDEKAKNAGITILGELGLDPGIDHMMAMKMINQAHLKKGKIMSFTSYCGGIPSPAAANNPLAYKFSWNPAGAIKAGRNPATYKSQGETVHVNGDDLYDSAVRFRIPDLPAFALECLPNRNSLTYGDLYGIGHEASTIFRGTLRYEGFSEIMATLARIGIFNAETLPLLKHEGRPTFRNFLCELLKIDTKDMNEVVVGEKKIAERILELGHCKEPGVAVKAAKTIVFLGLNEQTGIPVLCQSAFAVTCHRMEERLTYSNTEQDMVLLHHEVEVDFPDSKQTERHTATLLEFGKAKNGKMISAMALTVGVPVAIGALLLIVNKIKTRGVLRPIVPEVYLPALEIAQAYGIKLMEKTE
;
A
#
# COMPACT_ATOMS: atom_id res chain seq x y z
N MET A 1 -31.30 11.69 24.72
CA MET A 1 -29.88 11.43 25.08
C MET A 1 -29.01 11.21 23.86
N LEU A 2 -29.52 10.61 22.77
CA LEU A 2 -28.83 10.59 21.48
C LEU A 2 -28.40 12.00 21.05
N GLY A 3 -27.20 12.13 20.49
CA GLY A 3 -26.66 13.41 20.04
C GLY A 3 -26.13 14.35 21.14
N ASN A 4 -25.98 13.88 22.39
CA ASN A 4 -25.52 14.75 23.49
C ASN A 4 -24.00 15.04 23.48
N GLY A 5 -23.23 14.42 22.58
CA GLY A 5 -21.78 14.59 22.46
C GLY A 5 -20.97 13.91 23.57
N VAL A 6 -21.58 13.07 24.42
CA VAL A 6 -20.88 12.32 25.47
C VAL A 6 -20.68 10.88 24.99
N VAL A 7 -19.42 10.46 24.89
CA VAL A 7 -19.03 9.14 24.38
C VAL A 7 -18.56 8.25 25.51
N GLY A 8 -19.13 7.05 25.60
CA GLY A 8 -18.72 5.98 26.50
C GLY A 8 -17.81 4.98 25.81
N ILE A 9 -16.76 4.50 26.48
CA ILE A 9 -15.95 3.35 26.05
C ILE A 9 -16.18 2.21 27.04
N LEU A 10 -16.68 1.08 26.55
CA LEU A 10 -16.96 -0.10 27.36
C LEU A 10 -15.69 -0.81 27.84
N SER A 11 -15.81 -1.49 28.98
CA SER A 11 -14.82 -2.46 29.44
C SER A 11 -14.87 -3.75 28.61
N GLU A 12 -13.71 -4.36 28.40
CA GLU A 12 -13.57 -5.58 27.59
C GLU A 12 -14.05 -6.80 28.39
N SER A 13 -15.18 -7.39 28.00
CA SER A 13 -15.87 -8.43 28.76
C SER A 13 -16.03 -9.77 28.04
N SER A 14 -15.63 -9.87 26.76
CA SER A 14 -15.95 -11.01 25.90
C SER A 14 -15.15 -12.26 26.21
N ASN A 15 -13.82 -12.14 26.35
CA ASN A 15 -12.94 -13.23 26.74
C ASN A 15 -11.64 -12.66 27.35
N LYS A 16 -10.74 -13.52 27.85
CA LYS A 16 -9.49 -13.09 28.50
C LYS A 16 -8.47 -12.45 27.55
N TRP A 17 -8.55 -12.75 26.26
CA TRP A 17 -7.62 -12.28 25.23
C TRP A 17 -8.08 -10.97 24.58
N GLU A 18 -9.37 -10.65 24.63
CA GLU A 18 -9.89 -9.39 24.15
C GLU A 18 -9.42 -8.23 25.04
N ARG A 19 -8.40 -7.52 24.55
CA ARG A 19 -7.78 -6.37 25.22
C ARG A 19 -7.81 -5.13 24.32
N ARG A 20 -8.43 -5.23 23.14
CA ARG A 20 -8.50 -4.16 22.15
C ARG A 20 -9.55 -3.14 22.54
N VAL A 21 -9.33 -1.91 22.11
CA VAL A 21 -10.20 -0.77 22.36
C VAL A 21 -10.67 -0.14 21.05
N PRO A 22 -11.90 0.42 21.02
CA PRO A 22 -12.38 1.15 19.85
C PRO A 22 -11.61 2.47 19.63
N LEU A 23 -11.19 3.13 20.71
CA LEU A 23 -10.40 4.37 20.69
C LEU A 23 -9.25 4.25 21.69
N THR A 24 -8.03 4.61 21.27
CA THR A 24 -6.86 4.66 22.14
C THR A 24 -6.77 6.01 22.85
N PRO A 25 -5.91 6.17 23.87
CA PRO A 25 -5.69 7.47 24.52
C PRO A 25 -5.34 8.60 23.52
N SER A 26 -4.51 8.32 22.52
CA SER A 26 -4.18 9.30 21.48
C SER A 26 -5.38 9.71 20.64
N HIS A 27 -6.34 8.82 20.41
CA HIS A 27 -7.58 9.17 19.69
C HIS A 27 -8.48 10.03 20.56
N CYS A 28 -8.64 9.66 21.83
CA CYS A 28 -9.40 10.46 22.79
C CYS A 28 -8.84 11.86 22.94
N ALA A 29 -7.50 11.99 23.03
CA ALA A 29 -6.81 13.28 23.04
C ALA A 29 -7.19 14.11 21.81
N ARG A 30 -7.08 13.57 20.60
CA ARG A 30 -7.44 14.30 19.36
C ARG A 30 -8.89 14.75 19.35
N LEU A 31 -9.81 13.88 19.80
CA LEU A 31 -11.25 14.15 19.81
C LEU A 31 -11.64 15.23 20.83
N LEU A 32 -10.98 15.27 21.99
CA LEU A 32 -11.21 16.26 23.05
C LEU A 32 -10.52 17.60 22.77
N HIS A 33 -9.25 17.61 22.36
CA HIS A 33 -8.46 18.84 22.16
C HIS A 33 -8.87 19.67 20.93
N SER A 34 -9.54 19.05 19.95
CA SER A 34 -10.03 19.76 18.76
C SER A 34 -11.24 20.68 19.03
N GLY A 35 -11.81 20.62 20.25
CA GLY A 35 -12.94 21.45 20.68
C GLY A 35 -14.30 20.92 20.20
N ARG A 36 -15.33 21.08 21.05
CA ARG A 36 -16.70 20.59 20.82
C ARG A 36 -17.31 21.08 19.50
N GLU A 37 -16.99 22.31 19.09
CA GLU A 37 -17.51 22.91 17.85
C GLU A 37 -17.02 22.19 16.59
N LYS A 38 -15.84 21.56 16.63
CA LYS A 38 -15.26 20.84 15.48
C LYS A 38 -15.56 19.34 15.51
N THR A 39 -15.56 18.71 16.66
CA THR A 39 -15.70 17.24 16.76
C THR A 39 -17.09 16.78 17.18
N GLY A 40 -17.93 17.68 17.71
CA GLY A 40 -19.21 17.32 18.29
C GLY A 40 -19.11 16.55 19.62
N ILE A 41 -17.90 16.35 20.15
CA ILE A 41 -17.65 15.58 21.37
C ILE A 41 -17.36 16.55 22.51
N ALA A 42 -18.13 16.40 23.59
CA ALA A 42 -18.00 17.21 24.80
C ALA A 42 -17.18 16.50 25.88
N ARG A 43 -17.41 15.20 26.07
CA ARG A 43 -16.78 14.38 27.12
C ARG A 43 -16.61 12.94 26.64
N ILE A 44 -15.56 12.29 27.12
CA ILE A 44 -15.34 10.85 26.93
C ILE A 44 -15.28 10.20 28.32
N ILE A 45 -16.16 9.23 28.56
CA ILE A 45 -16.21 8.43 29.79
C ILE A 45 -15.72 7.03 29.44
N VAL A 46 -14.74 6.53 30.19
CA VAL A 46 -14.14 5.21 29.97
C VAL A 46 -14.47 4.33 31.16
N GLN A 47 -15.08 3.17 30.90
CA GLN A 47 -15.24 2.17 31.95
C GLN A 47 -13.88 1.62 32.36
N PRO A 48 -13.59 1.52 33.67
CA PRO A 48 -12.32 1.00 34.15
C PRO A 48 -12.11 -0.44 33.68
N SER A 49 -10.87 -0.79 33.34
CA SER A 49 -10.53 -2.14 32.90
C SER A 49 -9.10 -2.49 33.26
N THR A 50 -8.95 -3.59 34.02
CA THR A 50 -7.65 -4.15 34.37
C THR A 50 -7.05 -5.03 33.25
N LYS A 51 -7.80 -5.31 32.18
CA LYS A 51 -7.38 -6.19 31.07
C LYS A 51 -6.86 -5.43 29.85
N ARG A 52 -7.44 -4.25 29.62
CA ARG A 52 -7.21 -3.39 28.46
C ARG A 52 -5.73 -3.18 28.17
N ILE A 53 -5.37 -3.13 26.88
CA ILE A 53 -3.98 -2.92 26.47
C ILE A 53 -3.45 -1.50 26.78
N HIS A 54 -4.34 -0.54 26.99
CA HIS A 54 -4.05 0.81 27.44
C HIS A 54 -4.62 1.01 28.84
N HIS A 55 -3.77 1.36 29.80
CA HIS A 55 -4.17 1.60 31.19
C HIS A 55 -5.10 2.80 31.32
N ASP A 56 -5.98 2.77 32.33
CA ASP A 56 -6.96 3.83 32.60
C ASP A 56 -6.28 5.18 32.86
N SER A 57 -5.14 5.20 33.53
CA SER A 57 -4.35 6.41 33.77
C SER A 57 -3.96 7.15 32.48
N LEU A 58 -3.70 6.42 31.39
CA LEU A 58 -3.36 7.03 30.11
C LEU A 58 -4.57 7.77 29.50
N TYR A 59 -5.79 7.35 29.82
CA TYR A 59 -7.00 8.05 29.40
C TYR A 59 -7.24 9.29 30.28
N GLU A 60 -6.98 9.20 31.59
CA GLU A 60 -7.04 10.33 32.51
C GLU A 60 -6.06 11.44 32.09
N ASP A 61 -4.83 11.08 31.74
CA ASP A 61 -3.77 12.01 31.29
C ASP A 61 -4.18 12.84 30.07
N VAL A 62 -5.10 12.34 29.24
CA VAL A 62 -5.60 13.02 28.04
C VAL A 62 -6.98 13.66 28.23
N GLY A 63 -7.48 13.70 29.47
CA GLY A 63 -8.73 14.38 29.85
C GLY A 63 -10.00 13.53 29.78
N CYS A 64 -9.89 12.20 29.66
CA CYS A 64 -11.07 11.33 29.80
C CYS A 64 -11.46 11.15 31.28
N HIS A 65 -12.73 10.86 31.52
CA HIS A 65 -13.24 10.53 32.85
C HIS A 65 -13.38 9.03 33.02
N ILE A 66 -12.83 8.45 34.09
CA ILE A 66 -12.98 7.02 34.38
C ILE A 66 -14.22 6.82 35.25
N SER A 67 -15.16 5.98 34.81
CA SER A 67 -16.37 5.67 35.59
C SER A 67 -17.02 4.36 35.13
N ASP A 68 -17.48 3.55 36.08
CA ASP A 68 -18.32 2.38 35.79
C ASP A 68 -19.67 2.78 35.18
N ASP A 69 -20.18 3.96 35.55
CA ASP A 69 -21.46 4.46 35.09
C ASP A 69 -21.35 5.18 33.73
N LEU A 70 -21.99 4.60 32.71
CA LEU A 70 -22.10 5.17 31.37
C LEU A 70 -23.48 5.81 31.11
N SER A 71 -24.31 5.99 32.15
CA SER A 71 -25.67 6.53 32.03
C SER A 71 -25.73 7.90 31.36
N GLU A 72 -24.71 8.75 31.51
CA GLU A 72 -24.63 10.06 30.87
C GLU A 72 -24.26 10.01 29.37
N CYS A 73 -23.72 8.89 28.88
CA CYS A 73 -23.24 8.77 27.50
C CYS A 73 -24.42 8.73 26.52
N GLY A 74 -24.34 9.44 25.39
CA GLY A 74 -25.30 9.31 24.29
C GLY A 74 -24.92 8.18 23.31
N LEU A 75 -23.61 8.01 23.11
CA LEU A 75 -23.00 6.97 22.28
C LEU A 75 -22.08 6.11 23.15
N ILE A 76 -22.17 4.79 23.03
CA ILE A 76 -21.33 3.83 23.75
C ILE A 76 -20.61 2.93 22.73
N LEU A 77 -19.29 2.87 22.82
CA LEU A 77 -18.41 2.16 21.90
C LEU A 77 -17.82 0.92 22.57
N GLY A 78 -17.82 -0.19 21.84
CA GLY A 78 -17.06 -1.40 22.20
C GLY A 78 -16.47 -2.04 20.95
N ILE A 79 -15.50 -2.95 21.09
CA ILE A 79 -15.06 -3.78 19.95
C ILE A 79 -16.04 -4.93 19.72
N LYS A 80 -16.39 -5.64 20.79
CA LYS A 80 -17.33 -6.76 20.81
C LYS A 80 -18.60 -6.36 21.56
N GLN A 81 -19.65 -7.17 21.40
CA GLN A 81 -20.90 -6.98 22.12
C GLN A 81 -20.70 -7.02 23.65
N PRO A 82 -21.34 -6.12 24.41
CA PRO A 82 -21.35 -6.19 25.86
C PRO A 82 -22.29 -7.30 26.35
N LYS A 83 -22.24 -7.60 27.66
CA LYS A 83 -23.25 -8.47 28.27
C LYS A 83 -24.62 -7.81 28.24
N LEU A 84 -25.68 -8.62 28.21
CA LEU A 84 -27.06 -8.11 28.08
C LEU A 84 -27.46 -7.16 29.21
N ASP A 85 -26.95 -7.38 30.44
CA ASP A 85 -27.18 -6.53 31.62
C ASP A 85 -26.47 -5.17 31.54
N MET A 86 -25.47 -5.01 30.67
CA MET A 86 -24.75 -3.77 30.43
C MET A 86 -25.41 -2.88 29.37
N ILE A 87 -26.49 -3.35 28.73
CA ILE A 87 -27.24 -2.58 27.73
C ILE A 87 -28.17 -1.58 28.45
N LEU A 88 -27.86 -0.29 28.29
CA LEU A 88 -28.61 0.81 28.87
C LEU A 88 -29.74 1.29 27.94
N PRO A 89 -30.92 1.63 28.48
CA PRO A 89 -32.05 2.09 27.68
C PRO A 89 -31.81 3.43 26.98
N ASN A 90 -32.36 3.57 25.77
CA ASN A 90 -32.38 4.81 24.98
C ASN A 90 -30.96 5.39 24.70
N ARG A 91 -30.04 4.54 24.24
CA ARG A 91 -28.64 4.89 23.90
C ARG A 91 -28.29 4.48 22.48
N ALA A 92 -27.20 5.01 21.93
CA ALA A 92 -26.56 4.46 20.74
C ALA A 92 -25.41 3.55 21.15
N TYR A 93 -25.32 2.37 20.53
CA TYR A 93 -24.19 1.46 20.67
C TYR A 93 -23.54 1.20 19.31
N ALA A 94 -22.22 1.17 19.28
CA ALA A 94 -21.47 0.73 18.10
C ALA A 94 -20.44 -0.35 18.49
N PHE A 95 -20.54 -1.53 17.87
CA PHE A 95 -19.64 -2.67 18.02
C PHE A 95 -19.90 -3.70 16.90
N PHE A 96 -19.07 -4.75 16.79
CA PHE A 96 -19.36 -5.88 15.89
C PHE A 96 -20.49 -6.74 16.48
N SER A 97 -21.75 -6.45 16.10
CA SER A 97 -22.92 -7.15 16.65
C SER A 97 -23.25 -8.42 15.87
N HIS A 98 -22.96 -8.46 14.57
CA HIS A 98 -23.32 -9.54 13.66
C HIS A 98 -24.82 -9.89 13.63
N THR A 99 -25.67 -9.04 14.22
CA THR A 99 -27.13 -9.26 14.30
C THR A 99 -27.78 -9.21 12.92
N HIS A 100 -27.18 -8.50 11.95
CA HIS A 100 -27.61 -8.50 10.56
C HIS A 100 -27.54 -9.90 9.90
N LYS A 101 -26.73 -10.82 10.43
CA LYS A 101 -26.65 -12.20 9.93
C LYS A 101 -27.85 -13.06 10.33
N ALA A 102 -28.74 -12.54 11.19
CA ALA A 102 -29.94 -13.22 11.69
C ALA A 102 -29.68 -14.58 12.38
N GLN A 103 -28.44 -14.87 12.79
CA GLN A 103 -28.06 -16.12 13.44
C GLN A 103 -28.62 -16.23 14.86
N LYS A 104 -29.05 -17.44 15.25
CA LYS A 104 -29.71 -17.73 16.53
C LYS A 104 -28.94 -17.21 17.75
N GLU A 105 -27.61 -17.32 17.77
CA GLU A 105 -26.78 -16.85 18.88
C GLU A 105 -26.80 -15.32 19.09
N ASN A 106 -27.06 -14.53 18.03
CA ASN A 106 -27.05 -13.07 18.10
C ASN A 106 -28.43 -12.50 18.43
N MET A 107 -29.49 -13.32 18.39
CA MET A 107 -30.86 -12.87 18.57
C MET A 107 -31.20 -12.37 19.99
N PRO A 108 -30.70 -12.97 21.10
CA PRO A 108 -30.92 -12.44 22.44
C PRO A 108 -30.41 -11.00 22.61
N LEU A 109 -29.29 -10.66 21.96
CA LEU A 109 -28.78 -9.30 21.93
C LEU A 109 -29.75 -8.37 21.18
N LEU A 110 -30.21 -8.78 19.99
CA LEU A 110 -31.16 -7.98 19.22
C LEU A 110 -32.47 -7.73 20.00
N ASP A 111 -32.99 -8.75 20.69
CA ASP A 111 -34.19 -8.62 21.52
C ASP A 111 -34.00 -7.62 22.65
N LYS A 112 -32.85 -7.66 23.33
CA LYS A 112 -32.50 -6.69 24.37
C LYS A 112 -32.39 -5.27 23.79
N ILE A 113 -31.75 -5.12 22.63
CA ILE A 113 -31.59 -3.83 21.93
C ILE A 113 -32.96 -3.23 21.56
N LEU A 114 -33.89 -4.05 21.06
CA LEU A 114 -35.25 -3.63 20.74
C LEU A 114 -36.02 -3.22 22.00
N ALA A 115 -36.00 -4.06 23.04
CA ALA A 115 -36.71 -3.81 24.30
C ALA A 115 -36.23 -2.52 25.00
N GLU A 116 -34.94 -2.27 24.99
CA GLU A 116 -34.31 -1.10 25.63
C GLU A 116 -34.32 0.15 24.73
N ARG A 117 -34.96 0.08 23.56
CA ARG A 117 -35.05 1.19 22.60
C ARG A 117 -33.69 1.75 22.18
N VAL A 118 -32.70 0.86 22.05
CA VAL A 118 -31.33 1.21 21.68
C VAL A 118 -31.22 1.43 20.17
N SER A 119 -30.34 2.34 19.78
CA SER A 119 -29.85 2.44 18.40
C SER A 119 -28.57 1.63 18.25
N LEU A 120 -28.54 0.66 17.34
CA LEU A 120 -27.41 -0.27 17.17
C LEU A 120 -26.74 -0.06 15.81
N TYR A 121 -25.45 0.26 15.85
CA TYR A 121 -24.59 0.39 14.68
C TYR A 121 -23.61 -0.77 14.63
N ASP A 122 -23.60 -1.52 13.53
CA ASP A 122 -22.62 -2.59 13.31
C ASP A 122 -21.45 -2.07 12.49
N TYR A 123 -20.24 -2.14 13.04
CA TYR A 123 -19.02 -1.72 12.35
C TYR A 123 -18.78 -2.50 11.05
N GLU A 124 -19.30 -3.72 10.92
CA GLU A 124 -19.20 -4.52 9.69
C GLU A 124 -19.93 -3.86 8.50
N LEU A 125 -20.94 -3.05 8.80
CA LEU A 125 -21.84 -2.43 7.83
C LEU A 125 -21.45 -0.97 7.52
N ILE A 126 -20.38 -0.46 8.14
CA ILE A 126 -19.75 0.81 7.76
C ILE A 126 -18.90 0.57 6.51
N VAL A 127 -19.56 0.76 5.36
CA VAL A 127 -19.04 0.49 4.02
C VAL A 127 -18.95 1.80 3.24
N GLY A 128 -17.77 2.08 2.69
CA GLY A 128 -17.53 3.26 1.85
C GLY A 128 -18.26 3.20 0.52
N ASP A 129 -18.25 4.29 -0.24
CA ASP A 129 -19.05 4.43 -1.48
C ASP A 129 -18.65 3.44 -2.59
N ASN A 130 -17.49 2.80 -2.47
CA ASN A 130 -17.00 1.75 -3.36
C ASN A 130 -17.39 0.32 -2.93
N GLY A 131 -18.27 0.17 -1.93
CA GLY A 131 -18.71 -1.12 -1.40
C GLY A 131 -17.69 -1.83 -0.49
N LYS A 132 -16.55 -1.19 -0.16
CA LYS A 132 -15.54 -1.77 0.74
C LYS A 132 -15.79 -1.40 2.20
N ARG A 133 -15.74 -2.41 3.06
CA ARG A 133 -15.75 -2.25 4.53
C ARG A 133 -14.55 -1.43 4.99
N LEU A 134 -14.81 -0.39 5.79
CA LEU A 134 -13.77 0.52 6.29
C LEU A 134 -13.15 0.03 7.59
N LEU A 135 -13.95 -0.57 8.48
CA LEU A 135 -13.52 -1.01 9.82
C LEU A 135 -13.32 -2.53 9.88
N ALA A 136 -12.07 -2.98 9.72
CA ALA A 136 -11.73 -4.40 9.76
C ALA A 136 -10.33 -4.67 10.36
N PHE A 137 -10.15 -5.86 10.93
CA PHE A 137 -8.88 -6.29 11.56
C PHE A 137 -8.04 -7.24 10.70
N GLY A 138 -8.44 -7.50 9.45
CA GLY A 138 -7.92 -8.62 8.65
C GLY A 138 -6.38 -8.69 8.57
N LYS A 139 -5.69 -7.55 8.41
CA LYS A 139 -4.22 -7.53 8.36
C LYS A 139 -3.57 -8.05 9.65
N TYR A 140 -4.15 -7.78 10.82
CA TYR A 140 -3.62 -8.24 12.09
C TYR A 140 -3.90 -9.72 12.33
N ALA A 141 -5.05 -10.24 11.86
CA ALA A 141 -5.31 -11.67 11.85
C ALA A 141 -4.25 -12.41 11.01
N GLY A 142 -3.97 -11.91 9.81
CA GLY A 142 -2.93 -12.47 8.93
C GLY A 142 -1.54 -12.48 9.58
N ARG A 143 -1.14 -11.37 10.20
CA ARG A 143 0.17 -11.25 10.87
C ARG A 143 0.31 -12.22 12.04
N ALA A 144 -0.66 -12.24 12.95
CA ALA A 144 -0.64 -13.16 14.09
C ALA A 144 -0.68 -14.61 13.62
N GLY A 145 -1.66 -14.96 12.77
CA GLY A 145 -1.81 -16.32 12.25
C GLY A 145 -0.55 -16.85 11.56
N MET A 146 0.18 -16.01 10.83
CA MET A 146 1.46 -16.41 10.23
C MET A 146 2.57 -16.63 11.27
N ILE A 147 2.72 -15.74 12.26
CA ILE A 147 3.74 -15.89 13.30
C ILE A 147 3.48 -17.15 14.13
N ASP A 148 2.24 -17.35 14.56
CA ASP A 148 1.86 -18.52 15.33
C ASP A 148 2.03 -19.80 14.52
N LEU A 149 1.65 -19.80 13.24
CA LEU A 149 1.91 -20.92 12.33
C LEU A 149 3.39 -21.25 12.23
N LEU A 150 4.28 -20.26 12.07
CA LEU A 150 5.73 -20.50 12.03
C LEU A 150 6.21 -21.16 13.32
N ARG A 151 5.79 -20.67 14.50
CA ARG A 151 6.05 -21.34 15.78
C ARG A 151 5.53 -22.79 15.79
N GLY A 152 4.30 -23.01 15.32
CA GLY A 152 3.69 -24.34 15.23
C GLY A 152 4.48 -25.28 14.33
N LEU A 153 5.00 -24.78 13.20
CA LEU A 153 5.89 -25.54 12.32
C LEU A 153 7.20 -25.89 13.01
N GLY A 154 7.76 -25.00 13.84
CA GLY A 154 8.92 -25.33 14.68
C GLY A 154 8.67 -26.53 15.58
N GLN A 155 7.54 -26.55 16.28
CA GLN A 155 7.13 -27.68 17.14
C GLN A 155 6.85 -28.95 16.34
N ARG A 156 6.16 -28.83 15.20
CA ARG A 156 5.79 -29.96 14.35
C ARG A 156 6.98 -30.58 13.64
N TYR A 157 7.92 -29.78 13.14
CA TYR A 157 9.14 -30.34 12.57
C TYR A 157 9.99 -31.02 13.63
N LEU A 158 10.01 -30.51 14.87
CA LEU A 158 10.71 -31.16 15.97
C LEU A 158 10.15 -32.56 16.27
N SER A 159 8.81 -32.74 16.30
CA SER A 159 8.20 -34.07 16.50
C SER A 159 8.44 -35.03 15.33
N LEU A 160 8.65 -34.48 14.13
CA LEU A 160 9.07 -35.23 12.93
C LEU A 160 10.59 -35.49 12.90
N GLY A 161 11.34 -35.11 13.94
CA GLY A 161 12.78 -35.35 14.05
C GLY A 161 13.68 -34.29 13.39
N TYR A 162 13.14 -33.13 13.02
CA TYR A 162 13.87 -32.01 12.42
C TYR A 162 13.96 -30.81 13.36
N SER A 163 15.18 -30.41 13.71
CA SER A 163 15.40 -29.09 14.32
C SER A 163 15.37 -28.02 13.23
N THR A 164 14.52 -27.01 13.39
CA THR A 164 14.41 -25.88 12.44
C THR A 164 14.48 -24.55 13.20
N PRO A 165 14.98 -23.47 12.58
CA PRO A 165 15.02 -22.14 13.20
C PRO A 165 13.66 -21.64 13.68
N PHE A 166 12.55 -22.14 13.11
CA PHE A 166 11.20 -21.80 13.56
C PHE A 166 10.93 -22.11 15.04
N LEU A 167 11.68 -23.05 15.64
CA LEU A 167 11.55 -23.43 17.05
C LEU A 167 11.85 -22.27 18.01
N SER A 168 12.61 -21.25 17.59
CA SER A 168 12.94 -20.09 18.42
C SER A 168 11.84 -19.03 18.47
N LEU A 169 10.73 -19.19 17.74
CA LEU A 169 9.62 -18.23 17.75
C LEU A 169 8.67 -18.47 18.92
N GLY A 170 8.33 -17.37 19.60
CA GLY A 170 7.25 -17.31 20.58
C GLY A 170 5.88 -17.13 19.91
N ALA A 171 4.82 -17.27 20.69
CA ALA A 171 3.46 -16.95 20.23
C ALA A 171 3.34 -15.44 19.98
N SER A 172 2.46 -15.01 19.08
CA SER A 172 2.32 -13.59 18.72
C SER A 172 2.06 -12.72 19.95
N TYR A 173 1.19 -13.17 20.87
CA TYR A 173 0.86 -12.44 22.11
C TYR A 173 2.03 -12.30 23.10
N MET A 174 3.10 -13.10 22.97
CA MET A 174 4.26 -13.05 23.86
C MET A 174 5.18 -11.86 23.54
N TYR A 175 5.03 -11.26 22.36
CA TYR A 175 5.82 -10.11 21.96
C TYR A 175 5.17 -8.80 22.46
N PRO A 176 5.97 -7.83 22.96
CA PRO A 176 5.43 -6.57 23.48
C PRO A 176 4.89 -5.64 22.37
N SER A 177 5.21 -5.92 21.11
CA SER A 177 4.74 -5.17 19.93
C SER A 177 4.89 -6.00 18.66
N LEU A 178 4.17 -5.60 17.61
CA LEU A 178 4.36 -6.17 16.27
C LEU A 178 5.80 -5.98 15.75
N ALA A 179 6.45 -4.88 16.10
CA ALA A 179 7.84 -4.63 15.70
C ALA A 179 8.80 -5.66 16.33
N ALA A 180 8.62 -5.99 17.61
CA ALA A 180 9.40 -7.02 18.29
C ALA A 180 9.15 -8.41 17.70
N ALA A 181 7.90 -8.74 17.38
CA ALA A 181 7.56 -10.01 16.74
C ALA A 181 8.21 -10.13 15.36
N LYS A 182 8.17 -9.07 14.54
CA LYS A 182 8.86 -9.03 13.25
C LYS A 182 10.38 -9.18 13.39
N ALA A 183 10.99 -8.54 14.38
CA ALA A 183 12.42 -8.69 14.64
C ALA A 183 12.79 -10.15 14.92
N ALA A 184 11.97 -10.88 15.69
CA ALA A 184 12.19 -12.30 15.95
C ALA A 184 12.07 -13.15 14.66
N VAL A 185 11.11 -12.86 13.79
CA VAL A 185 10.99 -13.53 12.48
C VAL A 185 12.17 -13.19 11.57
N ILE A 186 12.69 -11.96 11.60
CA ILE A 186 13.91 -11.58 10.87
C ILE A 186 15.10 -12.39 11.36
N THR A 187 15.29 -12.55 12.67
CA THR A 187 16.38 -13.39 13.21
C THR A 187 16.28 -14.85 12.74
N VAL A 188 15.06 -15.42 12.73
CA VAL A 188 14.82 -16.74 12.13
C VAL A 188 15.13 -16.75 10.64
N GLY A 189 14.75 -15.70 9.92
CA GLY A 189 15.06 -15.51 8.52
C GLY A 189 16.57 -15.45 8.25
N GLU A 190 17.34 -14.77 9.09
CA GLU A 190 18.80 -14.69 9.02
C GLU A 190 19.45 -16.04 9.31
N GLU A 191 18.97 -16.78 10.32
CA GLU A 191 19.48 -18.11 10.63
C GLU A 191 19.21 -19.09 9.49
N ILE A 192 17.99 -19.07 8.95
CA ILE A 192 17.67 -19.76 7.72
C ILE A 192 18.70 -19.28 6.69
N ALA A 193 18.74 -18.00 6.29
CA ALA A 193 19.63 -17.40 5.28
C ALA A 193 21.13 -17.77 5.41
N SER A 194 21.57 -18.13 6.61
CA SER A 194 22.94 -18.56 6.91
C SER A 194 23.15 -20.06 6.73
N GLN A 195 22.21 -20.87 7.20
CA GLN A 195 22.39 -22.31 7.43
C GLN A 195 21.56 -23.21 6.49
N GLY A 196 20.50 -22.69 5.87
CA GLY A 196 19.52 -23.50 5.15
C GLY A 196 18.43 -24.06 6.06
N LEU A 197 17.46 -24.73 5.45
CA LEU A 197 16.57 -25.66 6.16
C LEU A 197 17.05 -27.10 5.92
N PRO A 198 16.75 -28.05 6.82
CA PRO A 198 17.10 -29.45 6.63
C PRO A 198 16.62 -29.98 5.27
N SER A 199 17.49 -30.67 4.53
CA SER A 199 17.16 -31.15 3.17
C SER A 199 15.98 -32.12 3.13
N GLY A 200 15.71 -32.83 4.24
CA GLY A 200 14.60 -33.77 4.35
C GLY A 200 13.21 -33.13 4.31
N ILE A 201 13.12 -31.83 4.61
CA ILE A 201 11.85 -31.07 4.59
C ILE A 201 11.74 -30.12 3.40
N CYS A 202 12.79 -30.00 2.59
CA CYS A 202 12.85 -29.05 1.50
C CYS A 202 12.43 -29.68 0.16
N PRO A 203 11.77 -28.91 -0.74
CA PRO A 203 11.37 -27.51 -0.57
C PRO A 203 10.17 -27.34 0.38
N VAL A 204 10.14 -26.25 1.15
CA VAL A 204 9.00 -25.86 1.98
C VAL A 204 8.18 -24.81 1.24
N ILE A 205 6.96 -25.16 0.85
CA ILE A 205 6.09 -24.31 0.02
C ILE A 205 4.89 -23.83 0.84
N PHE A 206 4.80 -22.52 1.03
CA PHE A 206 3.67 -21.83 1.66
C PHE A 206 2.69 -21.35 0.59
N VAL A 207 1.46 -21.84 0.65
CA VAL A 207 0.36 -21.44 -0.24
C VAL A 207 -0.57 -20.48 0.49
N PHE A 208 -0.70 -19.26 -0.01
CA PHE A 208 -1.60 -18.23 0.53
C PHE A 208 -2.86 -18.14 -0.33
N THR A 209 -4.05 -18.36 0.25
CA THR A 209 -5.30 -18.26 -0.50
C THR A 209 -5.89 -16.84 -0.46
N GLY A 210 -6.32 -16.34 -1.62
CA GLY A 210 -6.91 -15.01 -1.74
C GLY A 210 -5.91 -13.85 -1.67
N SER A 211 -6.39 -12.66 -2.03
CA SER A 211 -5.59 -11.42 -2.10
C SER A 211 -6.08 -10.34 -1.13
N GLY A 212 -6.88 -10.73 -0.13
CA GLY A 212 -7.49 -9.82 0.84
C GLY A 212 -6.52 -9.36 1.94
N ASN A 213 -7.02 -8.52 2.85
CA ASN A 213 -6.25 -7.96 3.96
C ASN A 213 -5.57 -9.02 4.83
N VAL A 214 -6.21 -10.17 5.04
CA VAL A 214 -5.65 -11.29 5.80
C VAL A 214 -4.43 -11.88 5.10
N SER A 215 -4.56 -12.22 3.81
CA SER A 215 -3.46 -12.75 2.99
C SER A 215 -2.29 -11.77 2.92
N VAL A 216 -2.57 -10.47 2.74
CA VAL A 216 -1.53 -9.42 2.76
C VAL A 216 -0.81 -9.37 4.12
N GLY A 217 -1.54 -9.49 5.22
CA GLY A 217 -0.95 -9.52 6.56
C GLY A 217 -0.07 -10.74 6.81
N ALA A 218 -0.48 -11.93 6.36
CA ALA A 218 0.31 -13.14 6.46
C ALA A 218 1.57 -13.08 5.59
N GLN A 219 1.44 -12.61 4.35
CA GLN A 219 2.56 -12.40 3.44
C GLN A 219 3.56 -11.37 3.98
N GLU A 220 3.12 -10.34 4.70
CA GLU A 220 4.00 -9.36 5.32
C GLU A 220 4.98 -9.98 6.31
N ILE A 221 4.54 -10.99 7.08
CA ILE A 221 5.40 -11.75 7.99
C ILE A 221 6.26 -12.75 7.22
N PHE A 222 5.66 -13.50 6.29
CA PHE A 222 6.40 -14.47 5.47
C PHE A 222 7.56 -13.84 4.71
N LYS A 223 7.38 -12.61 4.20
CA LYS A 223 8.41 -11.86 3.46
C LYS A 223 9.66 -11.51 4.26
N LEU A 224 9.62 -11.68 5.59
CA LEU A 224 10.78 -11.52 6.47
C LEU A 224 11.71 -12.74 6.46
N LEU A 225 11.25 -13.87 5.92
CA LEU A 225 12.07 -15.06 5.69
C LEU A 225 12.77 -14.98 4.32
N PRO A 226 13.92 -15.64 4.11
CA PRO A 226 14.53 -15.77 2.79
C PRO A 226 13.66 -16.71 1.93
N HIS A 227 13.00 -16.18 0.91
CA HIS A 227 12.00 -16.92 0.13
C HIS A 227 12.06 -16.58 -1.36
N VAL A 228 11.42 -17.43 -2.17
CA VAL A 228 11.13 -17.15 -3.59
C VAL A 228 9.63 -17.31 -3.84
N PHE A 229 8.97 -16.26 -4.33
CA PHE A 229 7.59 -16.40 -4.80
C PHE A 229 7.55 -17.09 -6.16
N VAL A 230 6.64 -18.05 -6.31
CA VAL A 230 6.41 -18.81 -7.55
C VAL A 230 4.95 -18.74 -7.95
N GLU A 231 4.72 -18.70 -9.26
CA GLU A 231 3.37 -18.79 -9.82
C GLU A 231 2.79 -20.20 -9.60
N PRO A 232 1.46 -20.32 -9.39
CA PRO A 232 0.78 -21.62 -9.20
C PRO A 232 1.13 -22.68 -10.25
N SER A 233 1.26 -22.26 -11.51
CA SER A 233 1.60 -23.14 -12.65
C SER A 233 3.01 -23.74 -12.59
N ARG A 234 3.92 -23.16 -11.79
CA ARG A 234 5.31 -23.59 -11.68
C ARG A 234 5.59 -24.50 -10.48
N LEU A 235 4.60 -24.74 -9.62
CA LEU A 235 4.73 -25.65 -8.48
C LEU A 235 5.24 -27.06 -8.87
N PRO A 236 4.80 -27.69 -9.98
CA PRO A 236 5.33 -28.99 -10.40
C PRO A 236 6.83 -28.98 -10.70
N GLU A 237 7.38 -27.85 -11.18
CA GLU A 237 8.81 -27.73 -11.53
C GLU A 237 9.72 -27.88 -10.31
N LEU A 238 9.23 -27.52 -9.13
CA LEU A 238 9.98 -27.60 -7.87
C LEU A 238 10.20 -29.06 -7.41
N PHE A 239 9.38 -29.99 -7.90
CA PHE A 239 9.47 -31.43 -7.59
C PHE A 239 10.01 -32.26 -8.78
N GLY A 240 9.98 -31.73 -10.01
CA GLY A 240 10.25 -32.47 -11.25
C GLY A 240 11.72 -32.65 -11.66
N LYS A 241 12.68 -31.95 -11.05
CA LYS A 241 14.12 -32.17 -11.31
C LYS A 241 14.71 -33.05 -10.22
N GLY A 242 15.16 -34.25 -10.59
CA GLY A 242 15.82 -35.20 -9.70
C GLY A 242 16.89 -34.52 -8.83
N ARG A 243 17.04 -35.03 -7.59
CA ARG A 243 17.87 -34.58 -6.45
C ARG A 243 19.37 -34.35 -6.75
N ASN A 244 19.72 -33.61 -7.78
CA ASN A 244 21.08 -33.17 -8.09
C ASN A 244 21.20 -31.67 -7.77
N VAL A 245 21.14 -31.35 -6.47
CA VAL A 245 21.58 -30.05 -5.97
C VAL A 245 23.01 -30.23 -5.44
N THR A 246 23.98 -30.01 -6.31
CA THR A 246 25.42 -29.98 -6.00
C THR A 246 25.87 -28.64 -5.40
N SER A 247 24.94 -27.83 -4.88
CA SER A 247 25.24 -26.53 -4.27
C SER A 247 25.24 -26.65 -2.75
N LYS A 248 26.42 -26.44 -2.15
CA LYS A 248 26.59 -26.30 -0.70
C LYS A 248 25.86 -25.02 -0.24
N ARG A 249 24.71 -25.19 0.44
CA ARG A 249 23.89 -24.20 1.18
C ARG A 249 22.93 -23.35 0.33
N VAL A 250 21.69 -23.83 0.09
CA VAL A 250 20.66 -23.09 -0.67
C VAL A 250 19.32 -23.05 0.08
N PHE A 251 18.73 -21.85 0.15
CA PHE A 251 17.37 -21.60 0.63
C PHE A 251 16.32 -22.24 -0.26
N GLN A 252 15.44 -23.07 0.31
CA GLN A 252 14.35 -23.72 -0.41
C GLN A 252 12.99 -23.44 0.26
N VAL A 253 12.77 -22.18 0.66
CA VAL A 253 11.46 -21.68 1.12
C VAL A 253 10.79 -20.96 -0.05
N TYR A 254 9.55 -21.34 -0.35
CA TYR A 254 8.80 -20.79 -1.48
C TYR A 254 7.43 -20.29 -1.01
N GLY A 255 7.00 -19.17 -1.59
CA GLY A 255 5.64 -18.65 -1.43
C GLY A 255 4.86 -18.79 -2.72
N CYS A 256 3.58 -19.13 -2.64
CA CYS A 256 2.68 -19.16 -3.80
C CYS A 256 1.37 -18.49 -3.40
N ILE A 257 0.92 -17.52 -4.20
CA ILE A 257 -0.35 -16.83 -3.96
C ILE A 257 -1.37 -17.43 -4.93
N VAL A 258 -2.48 -17.91 -4.38
CA VAL A 258 -3.51 -18.63 -5.13
C VAL A 258 -4.79 -17.81 -5.06
N THR A 259 -5.41 -17.56 -6.22
CA THR A 259 -6.68 -16.85 -6.34
C THR A 259 -7.77 -17.78 -6.86
N SER A 260 -9.00 -17.26 -7.02
CA SER A 260 -10.13 -18.07 -7.50
C SER A 260 -9.86 -18.76 -8.83
N CYS A 261 -9.07 -18.17 -9.74
CA CYS A 261 -8.75 -18.79 -11.04
C CYS A 261 -7.85 -20.04 -10.92
N ASP A 262 -7.13 -20.16 -9.81
CA ASP A 262 -6.21 -21.27 -9.54
C ASP A 262 -6.91 -22.39 -8.75
N MET A 263 -8.03 -22.07 -8.09
CA MET A 263 -8.78 -22.96 -7.21
C MET A 263 -9.86 -23.75 -7.92
N VAL A 264 -10.44 -23.19 -9.00
CA VAL A 264 -11.56 -23.79 -9.74
C VAL A 264 -11.35 -23.73 -11.25
N SER A 265 -11.98 -24.64 -11.99
CA SER A 265 -12.15 -24.54 -13.45
C SER A 265 -13.62 -24.62 -13.82
N HIS A 266 -13.97 -23.97 -14.92
CA HIS A 266 -15.32 -24.07 -15.48
C HIS A 266 -15.60 -25.54 -15.90
N LYS A 267 -16.84 -26.02 -15.69
CA LYS A 267 -17.28 -27.39 -16.00
C LYS A 267 -17.30 -27.67 -17.51
N ASP A 268 -17.67 -26.67 -18.30
CA ASP A 268 -17.50 -26.67 -19.76
C ASP A 268 -16.03 -26.44 -20.12
N PRO A 269 -15.34 -27.42 -20.74
CA PRO A 269 -13.92 -27.33 -21.08
C PRO A 269 -13.61 -26.30 -22.18
N SER A 270 -14.62 -25.79 -22.90
CA SER A 270 -14.44 -24.73 -23.89
C SER A 270 -14.36 -23.32 -23.29
N LYS A 271 -14.75 -23.16 -22.01
CA LYS A 271 -14.78 -21.87 -21.30
C LYS A 271 -13.60 -21.76 -20.33
N THR A 272 -12.98 -20.58 -20.30
CA THR A 272 -11.95 -20.24 -19.31
C THR A 272 -12.59 -19.68 -18.03
N PHE A 273 -11.81 -19.61 -16.95
CA PHE A 273 -12.27 -18.98 -15.71
C PHE A 273 -12.70 -17.53 -15.96
N ASP A 274 -13.93 -17.18 -15.60
CA ASP A 274 -14.42 -15.81 -15.55
C ASP A 274 -14.80 -15.46 -14.11
N LYS A 275 -14.26 -14.34 -13.61
CA LYS A 275 -14.45 -13.97 -12.21
C LYS A 275 -15.90 -13.58 -11.93
N ALA A 276 -16.54 -12.80 -12.79
CA ALA A 276 -17.90 -12.34 -12.56
C ALA A 276 -18.88 -13.52 -12.59
N ASP A 277 -18.71 -14.42 -13.56
CA ASP A 277 -19.47 -15.66 -13.67
C ASP A 277 -19.24 -16.58 -12.47
N TYR A 278 -18.00 -16.77 -11.99
CA TYR A 278 -17.74 -17.58 -10.79
C TYR A 278 -18.46 -17.08 -9.53
N TYR A 279 -18.47 -15.76 -9.30
CA TYR A 279 -19.16 -15.19 -8.13
C TYR A 279 -20.69 -15.17 -8.27
N ALA A 280 -21.22 -15.15 -9.50
CA ALA A 280 -22.64 -15.22 -9.77
C ALA A 280 -23.18 -16.67 -9.78
N HIS A 281 -22.42 -17.58 -10.41
CA HIS A 281 -22.77 -18.96 -10.74
C HIS A 281 -21.64 -19.95 -10.33
N PRO A 282 -21.30 -20.05 -9.03
CA PRO A 282 -20.25 -20.96 -8.57
C PRO A 282 -20.51 -22.44 -8.91
N GLU A 283 -21.77 -22.82 -9.12
CA GLU A 283 -22.20 -24.14 -9.57
C GLU A 283 -21.68 -24.52 -10.97
N HIS A 284 -21.25 -23.55 -11.79
CA HIS A 284 -20.62 -23.81 -13.09
C HIS A 284 -19.18 -24.30 -12.97
N TYR A 285 -18.60 -24.33 -11.76
CA TYR A 285 -17.18 -24.58 -11.55
C TYR A 285 -16.93 -25.85 -10.75
N ASN A 286 -15.84 -26.54 -11.07
CA ASN A 286 -15.31 -27.67 -10.32
C ASN A 286 -14.06 -27.25 -9.53
N PRO A 287 -13.86 -27.73 -8.29
CA PRO A 287 -12.65 -27.45 -7.53
C PRO A 287 -11.46 -28.21 -8.14
N ILE A 288 -10.37 -27.50 -8.45
CA ILE A 288 -9.12 -28.07 -9.00
C ILE A 288 -7.92 -27.85 -8.08
N PHE A 289 -8.10 -27.17 -6.94
CA PHE A 289 -7.02 -26.89 -5.99
C PHE A 289 -6.30 -28.17 -5.52
N HIS A 290 -7.07 -29.22 -5.22
CA HIS A 290 -6.57 -30.54 -4.83
C HIS A 290 -5.74 -31.25 -5.91
N GLU A 291 -5.88 -30.88 -7.18
CA GLU A 291 -5.14 -31.46 -8.30
C GLU A 291 -3.91 -30.64 -8.66
N LYS A 292 -4.05 -29.30 -8.68
CA LYS A 292 -3.03 -28.40 -9.23
C LYS A 292 -2.10 -27.80 -8.18
N ILE A 293 -2.57 -27.63 -6.95
CA ILE A 293 -1.88 -26.85 -5.91
C ILE A 293 -1.53 -27.70 -4.70
N ALA A 294 -2.53 -28.31 -4.06
CA ALA A 294 -2.37 -29.07 -2.83
C ALA A 294 -1.31 -30.19 -2.89
N PRO A 295 -1.08 -30.91 -4.01
CA PRO A 295 -0.02 -31.92 -4.10
C PRO A 295 1.38 -31.40 -3.81
N TYR A 296 1.59 -30.09 -3.92
CA TYR A 296 2.89 -29.43 -3.79
C TYR A 296 2.99 -28.56 -2.52
N ALA A 297 1.88 -28.35 -1.81
CA ALA A 297 1.85 -27.47 -0.66
C ALA A 297 2.43 -28.16 0.57
N SER A 298 3.46 -27.57 1.18
CA SER A 298 3.90 -27.97 2.52
C SER A 298 3.02 -27.32 3.59
N VAL A 299 2.58 -26.09 3.34
CA VAL A 299 1.79 -25.30 4.26
C VAL A 299 0.68 -24.58 3.50
N ILE A 300 -0.56 -24.63 4.00
CA ILE A 300 -1.68 -23.83 3.47
C ILE A 300 -2.03 -22.75 4.49
N VAL A 301 -1.97 -21.49 4.06
CA VAL A 301 -2.39 -20.32 4.83
C VAL A 301 -3.69 -19.82 4.24
N ASN A 302 -4.81 -20.28 4.78
CA ASN A 302 -6.13 -20.00 4.26
C ASN A 302 -6.59 -18.60 4.71
N CYS A 303 -6.74 -17.69 3.76
CA CYS A 303 -7.07 -16.28 4.00
C CYS A 303 -8.24 -15.78 3.13
N MET A 304 -8.89 -16.68 2.39
CA MET A 304 -9.95 -16.32 1.44
C MET A 304 -11.33 -16.24 2.11
N TYR A 305 -12.22 -15.44 1.55
CA TYR A 305 -13.62 -15.52 1.89
C TYR A 305 -14.24 -16.77 1.23
N TRP A 306 -15.12 -17.47 1.95
CA TRP A 306 -15.87 -18.61 1.44
C TRP A 306 -17.28 -18.63 2.01
N GLU A 307 -18.23 -19.17 1.24
CA GLU A 307 -19.59 -19.48 1.69
C GLU A 307 -20.08 -20.73 0.97
N ARG A 308 -21.13 -21.37 1.51
CA ARG A 308 -21.55 -22.73 1.14
C ARG A 308 -21.83 -22.96 -0.35
N ARG A 309 -22.23 -21.93 -1.09
CA ARG A 309 -22.48 -22.02 -2.54
C ARG A 309 -21.19 -22.17 -3.36
N PHE A 310 -20.03 -21.78 -2.83
CA PHE A 310 -18.75 -21.93 -3.51
C PHE A 310 -18.18 -23.35 -3.32
N PRO A 311 -17.49 -23.90 -4.33
CA PRO A 311 -16.74 -25.14 -4.16
C PRO A 311 -15.77 -25.05 -2.97
N ARG A 312 -15.61 -26.17 -2.24
CA ARG A 312 -14.62 -26.28 -1.17
C ARG A 312 -13.21 -26.25 -1.78
N LEU A 313 -12.25 -25.73 -1.01
CA LEU A 313 -10.83 -25.74 -1.35
C LEU A 313 -10.26 -27.17 -1.25
N LEU A 314 -10.59 -27.86 -0.16
CA LEU A 314 -10.15 -29.23 0.07
C LEU A 314 -11.19 -30.02 0.89
N SER A 315 -11.67 -31.13 0.34
CA SER A 315 -12.56 -32.07 1.05
C SER A 315 -11.78 -33.11 1.86
N THR A 316 -12.44 -33.75 2.82
CA THR A 316 -11.88 -34.87 3.61
C THR A 316 -11.39 -35.99 2.70
N LYS A 317 -12.18 -36.32 1.67
CA LYS A 317 -11.81 -37.35 0.68
C LYS A 317 -10.57 -36.95 -0.13
N GLN A 318 -10.48 -35.68 -0.54
CA GLN A 318 -9.33 -35.19 -1.32
C GLN A 318 -8.03 -35.20 -0.52
N ILE A 319 -8.03 -34.80 0.76
CA ILE A 319 -6.82 -34.87 1.58
C ILE A 319 -6.41 -36.33 1.86
N GLN A 320 -7.37 -37.24 2.03
CA GLN A 320 -7.09 -38.69 2.14
C GLN A 320 -6.40 -39.25 0.90
N GLU A 321 -6.87 -38.86 -0.30
CA GLU A 321 -6.26 -39.27 -1.56
C GLU A 321 -4.87 -38.65 -1.76
N LEU A 322 -4.69 -37.38 -1.38
CA LEU A 322 -3.40 -36.70 -1.40
C LEU A 322 -2.39 -37.34 -0.44
N ASN A 323 -2.82 -37.70 0.77
CA ASN A 323 -1.98 -38.37 1.75
C ASN A 323 -1.50 -39.73 1.24
N LYS A 324 -2.39 -40.54 0.64
CA LYS A 324 -2.03 -41.81 -0.03
C LYS A 324 -1.03 -41.63 -1.18
N LYS A 325 -1.00 -40.45 -1.82
CA LYS A 325 -0.06 -40.09 -2.89
C LYS A 325 1.24 -39.45 -2.38
N GLY A 326 1.43 -39.34 -1.07
CA GLY A 326 2.64 -38.76 -0.47
C GLY A 326 2.69 -37.23 -0.52
N CYS A 327 1.55 -36.55 -0.36
CA CYS A 327 1.48 -35.10 -0.27
C CYS A 327 2.37 -34.55 0.87
N PRO A 328 3.18 -33.48 0.64
CA PRO A 328 4.12 -32.94 1.61
C PRO A 328 3.48 -32.02 2.67
N LEU A 329 2.15 -31.92 2.68
CA LEU A 329 1.41 -31.02 3.56
C LEU A 329 1.64 -31.39 5.03
N VAL A 330 2.18 -30.44 5.79
CA VAL A 330 2.49 -30.62 7.23
C VAL A 330 1.65 -29.69 8.11
N GLY A 331 1.20 -28.55 7.59
CA GLY A 331 0.45 -27.56 8.37
C GLY A 331 -0.58 -26.77 7.58
N ILE A 332 -1.67 -26.41 8.26
CA ILE A 332 -2.73 -25.53 7.78
C ILE A 332 -2.96 -24.45 8.84
N SER A 333 -2.89 -23.19 8.42
CA SER A 333 -3.40 -22.07 9.20
C SER A 333 -4.66 -21.56 8.52
N ASP A 334 -5.82 -21.94 9.07
CA ASP A 334 -7.11 -21.46 8.62
C ASP A 334 -7.52 -20.19 9.37
N ILE A 335 -7.02 -19.06 8.88
CA ILE A 335 -7.25 -17.74 9.48
C ILE A 335 -8.68 -17.26 9.27
N THR A 336 -9.42 -17.89 8.34
CA THR A 336 -10.86 -17.64 8.13
C THR A 336 -11.68 -18.14 9.31
N CYS A 337 -11.25 -19.25 9.92
CA CYS A 337 -11.94 -19.97 10.99
C CYS A 337 -13.38 -20.42 10.62
N ASP A 338 -13.61 -20.75 9.34
CA ASP A 338 -14.88 -21.30 8.89
C ASP A 338 -14.94 -22.80 9.18
N ILE A 339 -15.55 -23.19 10.30
CA ILE A 339 -15.64 -24.58 10.74
C ILE A 339 -16.38 -25.46 9.74
N GLY A 340 -15.71 -26.51 9.28
CA GLY A 340 -16.21 -27.38 8.22
C GLY A 340 -16.50 -26.59 6.94
N GLY A 341 -15.78 -25.50 6.69
CA GLY A 341 -15.98 -24.56 5.58
C GLY A 341 -15.14 -24.89 4.35
N SER A 342 -14.35 -23.93 3.88
CA SER A 342 -13.53 -24.13 2.66
C SER A 342 -12.56 -25.32 2.77
N ILE A 343 -12.08 -25.65 3.97
CA ILE A 343 -11.30 -26.86 4.27
C ILE A 343 -12.16 -27.76 5.17
N GLU A 344 -12.71 -28.83 4.61
CA GLU A 344 -13.80 -29.61 5.23
C GLU A 344 -13.43 -30.26 6.57
N PHE A 345 -12.23 -30.82 6.66
CA PHE A 345 -11.75 -31.52 7.85
C PHE A 345 -11.25 -30.59 8.96
N VAL A 346 -11.24 -29.26 8.76
CA VAL A 346 -11.06 -28.31 9.86
C VAL A 346 -12.41 -28.11 10.53
N ASN A 347 -12.80 -29.08 11.36
CA ASN A 347 -14.14 -29.18 11.94
C ASN A 347 -14.27 -28.59 13.37
N GLN A 348 -13.20 -27.97 13.88
CA GLN A 348 -13.17 -27.40 15.22
C GLN A 348 -12.31 -26.13 15.27
N THR A 349 -12.69 -25.20 16.15
CA THR A 349 -11.92 -23.99 16.44
C THR A 349 -10.74 -24.29 17.36
N THR A 350 -9.64 -23.57 17.21
CA THR A 350 -8.55 -23.58 18.19
C THR A 350 -8.54 -22.30 19.03
N SER A 351 -7.86 -22.32 20.16
CA SER A 351 -7.74 -21.16 21.06
C SER A 351 -6.30 -20.64 21.09
N ILE A 352 -6.08 -19.40 21.49
CA ILE A 352 -4.72 -18.85 21.65
C ILE A 352 -3.87 -19.68 22.64
N ASP A 353 -4.52 -20.28 23.65
CA ASP A 353 -3.88 -21.16 24.63
C ASP A 353 -3.45 -22.51 24.03
N SER A 354 -4.26 -23.04 23.12
CA SER A 354 -4.02 -24.31 22.42
C SER A 354 -4.30 -24.12 20.92
N PRO A 355 -3.36 -23.50 20.18
CA PRO A 355 -3.62 -22.95 18.85
C PRO A 355 -3.64 -23.98 17.72
N PHE A 356 -3.31 -25.24 18.03
CA PHE A 356 -3.20 -26.32 17.05
C PHE A 356 -3.89 -27.60 17.52
N PHE A 357 -4.41 -28.35 16.56
CA PHE A 357 -4.70 -29.78 16.68
C PHE A 357 -4.06 -30.50 15.48
N ARG A 358 -3.86 -31.80 15.56
CA ARG A 358 -3.36 -32.64 14.47
C ARG A 358 -4.51 -33.48 13.90
N TYR A 359 -4.68 -33.40 12.59
CA TYR A 359 -5.63 -34.22 11.83
C TYR A 359 -4.88 -35.33 11.10
N GLU A 360 -5.27 -36.58 11.31
CA GLU A 360 -4.72 -37.75 10.62
C GLU A 360 -5.68 -38.21 9.49
N PRO A 361 -5.36 -37.93 8.21
CA PRO A 361 -6.28 -38.20 7.11
C PRO A 361 -6.70 -39.66 6.97
N LEU A 362 -5.78 -40.62 7.15
CA LEU A 362 -6.06 -42.04 6.87
C LEU A 362 -7.06 -42.67 7.83
N THR A 363 -7.10 -42.18 9.07
CA THR A 363 -8.00 -42.67 10.13
C THR A 363 -9.15 -41.71 10.41
N ASP A 364 -9.16 -40.54 9.75
CA ASP A 364 -10.11 -39.46 9.99
C ASP A 364 -10.22 -39.08 11.48
N SER A 365 -9.06 -39.00 12.16
CA SER A 365 -8.98 -38.78 13.61
C SER A 365 -8.28 -37.47 13.97
N TYR A 366 -8.62 -36.94 15.15
CA TYR A 366 -8.20 -35.64 15.66
C TYR A 366 -7.44 -35.80 16.98
N HIS A 367 -6.30 -35.13 17.09
CA HIS A 367 -5.39 -35.24 18.23
C HIS A 367 -4.96 -33.85 18.71
N ASN A 368 -4.72 -33.69 20.01
CA ASN A 368 -4.32 -32.40 20.62
C ASN A 368 -2.81 -32.30 20.87
N ASP A 369 -2.04 -33.28 20.41
CA ASP A 369 -0.58 -33.32 20.44
C ASP A 369 0.02 -33.01 19.06
N MET A 370 1.34 -32.84 19.06
CA MET A 370 2.13 -32.63 17.85
C MET A 370 2.77 -33.91 17.30
N ASP A 371 2.57 -35.07 17.95
CA ASP A 371 3.34 -36.30 17.73
C ASP A 371 2.59 -37.30 16.85
N GLY A 372 3.28 -37.99 15.94
CA GLY A 372 2.66 -38.97 15.03
C GLY A 372 2.24 -38.39 13.67
N ASP A 373 1.59 -39.21 12.84
CA ASP A 373 1.29 -38.87 11.44
C ASP A 373 0.20 -37.78 11.30
N GLY A 374 0.16 -37.09 10.16
CA GLY A 374 -0.91 -36.14 9.84
C GLY A 374 -0.48 -34.68 9.74
N VAL A 375 -1.47 -33.78 9.73
CA VAL A 375 -1.34 -32.35 9.42
C VAL A 375 -1.76 -31.51 10.62
N ILE A 376 -0.93 -30.57 11.04
CA ILE A 376 -1.35 -29.62 12.10
C ILE A 376 -2.31 -28.60 11.51
N CYS A 377 -3.38 -28.27 12.23
CA CYS A 377 -4.38 -27.31 11.82
C CYS A 377 -4.54 -26.25 12.90
N SER A 378 -4.57 -24.99 12.49
CA SER A 378 -4.90 -23.85 13.35
C SER A 378 -6.13 -23.14 12.80
N ALA A 379 -7.10 -22.82 13.66
CA ALA A 379 -8.33 -22.12 13.32
C ALA A 379 -8.74 -21.23 14.50
N VAL A 380 -7.92 -20.20 14.79
CA VAL A 380 -8.17 -19.25 15.88
C VAL A 380 -9.02 -18.09 15.35
N ASP A 381 -10.20 -17.88 15.94
CA ASP A 381 -11.22 -16.89 15.51
C ASP A 381 -10.92 -15.45 15.95
N ILE A 382 -10.01 -15.26 16.91
CA ILE A 382 -9.70 -13.98 17.55
C ILE A 382 -8.26 -13.50 17.34
N LEU A 383 -7.52 -14.01 16.35
CA LEU A 383 -6.11 -13.68 16.09
C LEU A 383 -5.70 -12.20 16.20
N PRO A 384 -6.49 -11.20 15.77
CA PRO A 384 -6.12 -9.80 15.96
C PRO A 384 -5.91 -9.36 17.43
N THR A 385 -6.41 -10.11 18.41
CA THR A 385 -6.20 -9.80 19.84
C THR A 385 -4.75 -9.96 20.27
N GLU A 386 -3.96 -10.77 19.55
CA GLU A 386 -2.55 -10.99 19.87
C GLU A 386 -1.67 -9.76 19.61
N PHE A 387 -2.14 -8.83 18.77
CA PHE A 387 -1.55 -7.50 18.56
C PHE A 387 -2.52 -6.39 18.97
N ALA A 388 -3.08 -6.49 20.18
CA ALA A 388 -4.17 -5.62 20.63
C ALA A 388 -3.83 -4.12 20.54
N LYS A 389 -2.59 -3.71 20.83
CA LYS A 389 -2.15 -2.31 20.82
C LYS A 389 -2.24 -1.72 19.41
N GLU A 390 -1.57 -2.35 18.45
CA GLU A 390 -1.53 -1.89 17.07
C GLU A 390 -2.88 -2.07 16.36
N ALA A 391 -3.60 -3.16 16.65
CA ALA A 391 -4.94 -3.39 16.14
C ALA A 391 -5.91 -2.28 16.58
N SER A 392 -5.87 -1.89 17.87
CA SER A 392 -6.70 -0.80 18.41
C SER A 392 -6.35 0.56 17.82
N ARG A 393 -5.05 0.84 17.66
CA ARG A 393 -4.60 2.08 16.99
C ARG A 393 -5.13 2.15 15.57
N HIS A 394 -4.92 1.11 14.76
CA HIS A 394 -5.39 1.08 13.39
C HIS A 394 -6.91 1.22 13.28
N PHE A 395 -7.64 0.49 14.12
CA PHE A 395 -9.10 0.52 14.16
C PHE A 395 -9.61 1.92 14.53
N GLY A 396 -9.05 2.53 15.57
CA GLY A 396 -9.48 3.84 16.03
C GLY A 396 -9.04 5.01 15.14
N ASP A 397 -7.95 4.90 14.37
CA ASP A 397 -7.56 5.89 13.35
C ASP A 397 -8.66 6.05 12.27
N ILE A 398 -9.38 4.96 12.00
CA ILE A 398 -10.52 4.95 11.08
C ILE A 398 -11.80 5.35 11.83
N LEU A 399 -12.09 4.70 12.96
CA LEU A 399 -13.35 4.93 13.70
C LEU A 399 -13.49 6.38 14.15
N SER A 400 -12.42 7.02 14.62
CA SER A 400 -12.44 8.40 15.14
C SER A 400 -12.97 9.43 14.14
N GLN A 401 -12.92 9.14 12.84
CA GLN A 401 -13.48 9.99 11.79
C GLN A 401 -15.02 10.04 11.82
N PHE A 402 -15.66 9.00 12.36
CA PHE A 402 -17.12 8.85 12.39
C PHE A 402 -17.72 9.11 13.77
N VAL A 403 -16.93 8.98 14.84
CA VAL A 403 -17.41 9.12 16.24
C VAL A 403 -18.08 10.46 16.48
N GLY A 404 -17.52 11.55 15.93
CA GLY A 404 -18.12 12.88 16.08
C GLY A 404 -19.55 12.95 15.55
N SER A 405 -19.78 12.40 14.35
CA SER A 405 -21.12 12.34 13.75
C SER A 405 -22.07 11.46 14.56
N LEU A 406 -21.62 10.29 15.00
CA LEU A 406 -22.44 9.37 15.81
C LEU A 406 -22.77 9.94 17.21
N ALA A 407 -21.86 10.72 17.80
CA ALA A 407 -22.01 11.24 19.14
C ALA A 407 -22.88 12.51 19.22
N SER A 408 -22.85 13.35 18.18
CA SER A 408 -23.47 14.68 18.16
C SER A 408 -24.79 14.76 17.39
N THR A 409 -25.08 13.78 16.52
CA THR A 409 -26.29 13.80 15.70
C THR A 409 -27.49 13.25 16.49
N ALA A 410 -28.45 14.11 16.81
CA ALA A 410 -29.70 13.70 17.45
C ALA A 410 -30.73 13.14 16.44
N ASP A 411 -30.72 13.67 15.21
CA ASP A 411 -31.64 13.31 14.14
C ASP A 411 -31.01 12.30 13.18
N PHE A 412 -31.51 11.07 13.23
CA PHE A 412 -31.03 9.95 12.41
C PHE A 412 -30.97 10.25 10.90
N THR A 413 -31.88 11.08 10.39
CA THR A 413 -31.95 11.42 8.96
C THR A 413 -30.77 12.29 8.49
N LYS A 414 -30.06 12.94 9.43
CA LYS A 414 -28.91 13.81 9.15
C LYS A 414 -27.57 13.06 9.19
N LEU A 415 -27.58 11.76 9.51
CA LEU A 415 -26.36 10.97 9.48
C LEU A 415 -25.91 10.72 8.02
N PRO A 416 -24.59 10.70 7.76
CA PRO A 416 -24.06 10.25 6.48
C PRO A 416 -24.61 8.88 6.08
N ALA A 417 -24.91 8.70 4.78
CA ALA A 417 -25.58 7.50 4.27
C ALA A 417 -24.88 6.19 4.67
N HIS A 418 -23.54 6.16 4.74
CA HIS A 418 -22.79 4.97 5.16
C HIS A 418 -22.97 4.61 6.65
N LEU A 419 -23.27 5.58 7.52
CA LEU A 419 -23.59 5.35 8.93
C LEU A 419 -25.07 5.00 9.11
N THR A 420 -25.95 5.60 8.31
CA THR A 420 -27.39 5.27 8.27
C THR A 420 -27.59 3.81 7.86
N ARG A 421 -26.90 3.35 6.80
CA ARG A 421 -26.92 1.94 6.38
C ARG A 421 -26.37 0.99 7.45
N ALA A 422 -25.39 1.44 8.24
CA ALA A 422 -24.81 0.63 9.30
C ALA A 422 -25.70 0.48 10.54
N CYS A 423 -26.79 1.26 10.63
CA CYS A 423 -27.72 1.23 11.74
C CYS A 423 -28.78 0.13 11.56
N ILE A 424 -28.68 -0.93 12.35
CA ILE A 424 -29.60 -2.08 12.30
C ILE A 424 -30.92 -1.76 12.99
N VAL A 425 -30.84 -1.13 14.16
CA VAL A 425 -31.98 -0.74 14.98
C VAL A 425 -31.86 0.74 15.29
N HIS A 426 -32.95 1.48 15.21
CA HIS A 426 -33.03 2.86 15.68
C HIS A 426 -34.24 3.02 16.61
N GLY A 427 -34.02 3.51 17.83
CA GLY A 427 -35.10 3.80 18.79
C GLY A 427 -35.97 2.60 19.21
N GLY A 428 -35.44 1.36 19.10
CA GLY A 428 -36.18 0.13 19.40
C GLY A 428 -36.94 -0.48 18.23
N THR A 429 -36.72 0.02 17.01
CA THR A 429 -37.32 -0.53 15.78
C THR A 429 -36.24 -0.86 14.77
N LEU A 430 -36.38 -1.97 14.05
CA LEU A 430 -35.49 -2.30 12.93
C LEU A 430 -35.58 -1.20 11.87
N THR A 431 -34.45 -0.81 11.30
CA THR A 431 -34.46 0.08 10.14
C THR A 431 -34.85 -0.71 8.89
N THR A 432 -35.33 -0.02 7.86
CA THR A 432 -35.95 -0.63 6.66
C THR A 432 -35.08 -1.71 5.99
N LEU A 433 -33.75 -1.54 6.00
CA LEU A 433 -32.82 -2.51 5.40
C LEU A 433 -32.78 -3.86 6.13
N TYR A 434 -33.24 -3.93 7.39
CA TYR A 434 -33.11 -5.12 8.25
C TYR A 434 -34.47 -5.72 8.65
N GLU A 435 -35.57 -5.29 8.04
CA GLU A 435 -36.92 -5.84 8.27
C GLU A 435 -37.06 -7.31 7.82
N TYR A 436 -36.06 -7.86 7.13
CA TYR A 436 -36.01 -9.29 6.82
C TYR A 436 -35.68 -10.17 8.04
N ILE A 437 -35.01 -9.64 9.08
CA ILE A 437 -34.54 -10.44 10.22
C ILE A 437 -35.68 -11.22 10.90
N PRO A 438 -36.85 -10.61 11.23
CA PRO A 438 -37.98 -11.36 11.80
C PRO A 438 -38.51 -12.50 10.92
N ARG A 439 -38.36 -12.41 9.59
CA ARG A 439 -38.73 -13.49 8.67
C ARG A 439 -37.72 -14.64 8.74
N MET A 440 -36.43 -14.34 8.74
CA MET A 440 -35.36 -15.35 8.89
C MET A 440 -35.42 -16.07 10.25
N ARG A 441 -35.79 -15.36 11.33
CA ARG A 441 -35.99 -15.96 12.65
C ARG A 441 -37.10 -17.02 12.67
N LYS A 442 -38.08 -16.93 11.75
CA LYS A 442 -39.19 -17.88 11.65
C LYS A 442 -38.87 -19.08 10.74
N SER A 443 -37.97 -18.94 9.77
CA SER A 443 -37.54 -20.05 8.91
C SER A 443 -36.67 -21.05 9.66
N ASP A 444 -35.79 -20.59 10.56
CA ASP A 444 -34.92 -21.48 11.35
C ASP A 444 -35.70 -22.35 12.36
N THR A 445 -36.95 -22.01 12.68
CA THR A 445 -37.84 -22.83 13.52
C THR A 445 -38.49 -24.02 12.79
N LEU A 446 -38.42 -24.09 11.45
CA LEU A 446 -38.99 -25.19 10.66
C LEU A 446 -37.99 -26.31 10.38
N ASP A 447 -36.69 -26.09 10.59
CA ASP A 447 -35.62 -27.06 10.27
C ASP A 447 -35.21 -27.97 11.46
N ILE A 448 -36.06 -28.12 12.49
CA ILE A 448 -35.85 -29.11 13.58
C ILE A 448 -37.07 -30.01 13.76
N SER A 449 -37.56 -30.59 12.66
CA SER A 449 -38.39 -31.79 12.72
C SER A 449 -37.97 -32.78 11.63
N ASP A 450 -36.89 -33.51 11.89
CA ASP A 450 -36.60 -34.75 11.20
C ASP A 450 -37.63 -35.82 11.61
N ASN A 451 -38.45 -36.25 10.65
CA ASN A 451 -38.65 -37.68 10.37
C ASN A 451 -39.48 -37.91 9.10
N HIS A 452 -38.83 -38.58 8.14
CA HIS A 452 -39.37 -39.49 7.11
C HIS A 452 -40.71 -39.19 6.43
N THR A 453 -40.68 -39.03 5.11
CA THR A 453 -41.26 -40.03 4.17
C THR A 453 -40.91 -39.73 2.71
N ASN A 454 -40.58 -40.78 1.96
CA ASN A 454 -40.43 -40.81 0.50
C ASN A 454 -41.66 -40.23 -0.21
N GLY A 455 -41.48 -39.45 -1.29
CA GLY A 455 -42.60 -39.10 -2.17
C GLY A 455 -42.33 -38.14 -3.32
N HIS A 456 -41.95 -38.71 -4.47
CA HIS A 456 -42.41 -38.36 -5.84
C HIS A 456 -42.01 -37.07 -6.61
N ILE A 457 -41.55 -37.36 -7.83
CA ILE A 457 -41.47 -36.56 -9.06
C ILE A 457 -42.87 -36.15 -9.58
N ASN A 458 -43.06 -34.88 -9.97
CA ASN A 458 -43.89 -34.30 -11.08
C ASN A 458 -44.30 -32.85 -10.72
N ASN A 459 -44.44 -31.83 -11.57
CA ASN A 459 -44.65 -31.68 -13.02
C ASN A 459 -44.12 -30.29 -13.46
N LYS A 460 -43.62 -30.14 -14.70
CA LYS A 460 -43.52 -28.81 -15.34
C LYS A 460 -44.95 -28.28 -15.57
N LYS A 461 -45.25 -27.06 -15.09
CA LYS A 461 -46.53 -26.39 -15.36
C LYS A 461 -46.80 -26.29 -16.87
N LYS A 462 -48.07 -26.34 -17.28
CA LYS A 462 -48.49 -26.57 -18.68
C LYS A 462 -48.33 -25.37 -19.62
N TYR A 463 -48.35 -24.15 -19.09
CA TYR A 463 -48.21 -22.91 -19.86
C TYR A 463 -47.15 -22.02 -19.21
N SER A 464 -46.18 -21.53 -19.99
CA SER A 464 -45.22 -20.52 -19.55
C SER A 464 -45.04 -19.42 -20.58
N VAL A 465 -44.69 -18.22 -20.11
CA VAL A 465 -44.41 -17.05 -20.94
C VAL A 465 -43.28 -16.23 -20.32
N LEU A 466 -42.43 -15.65 -21.16
CA LEU A 466 -41.34 -14.79 -20.71
C LEU A 466 -41.84 -13.34 -20.61
N VAL A 467 -41.63 -12.73 -19.45
CA VAL A 467 -42.03 -11.36 -19.11
C VAL A 467 -40.80 -10.54 -18.84
N SER A 468 -40.58 -9.46 -19.60
CA SER A 468 -39.48 -8.53 -19.36
C SER A 468 -39.98 -7.28 -18.64
N LEU A 469 -39.41 -7.04 -17.45
CA LEU A 469 -39.61 -5.88 -16.58
C LEU A 469 -38.42 -4.94 -16.68
N SER A 470 -38.67 -3.64 -16.77
CA SER A 470 -37.62 -2.61 -16.70
C SER A 470 -38.11 -1.38 -15.93
N GLY A 471 -37.32 -0.89 -14.99
CA GLY A 471 -37.75 0.11 -14.01
C GLY A 471 -36.79 0.24 -12.83
N HIS A 472 -37.14 1.05 -11.82
CA HIS A 472 -36.48 1.02 -10.50
C HIS A 472 -36.95 -0.20 -9.69
N LEU A 473 -36.73 -1.40 -10.24
CA LEU A 473 -37.35 -2.65 -9.80
C LEU A 473 -37.04 -3.00 -8.33
N PHE A 474 -35.84 -2.66 -7.85
CA PHE A 474 -35.38 -3.01 -6.50
C PHE A 474 -35.49 -1.83 -5.53
N ASP A 475 -35.11 -0.63 -5.96
CA ASP A 475 -35.09 0.56 -5.08
C ASP A 475 -36.50 1.04 -4.72
N GLN A 476 -37.51 0.75 -5.56
CA GLN A 476 -38.92 1.01 -5.28
C GLN A 476 -39.71 -0.26 -4.95
N PHE A 477 -39.05 -1.40 -4.75
CA PHE A 477 -39.65 -2.70 -4.44
C PHE A 477 -40.65 -3.26 -5.46
N LEU A 478 -40.71 -2.67 -6.66
CA LEU A 478 -41.66 -3.02 -7.72
C LEU A 478 -41.50 -4.46 -8.23
N ILE A 479 -40.29 -5.04 -8.12
CA ILE A 479 -40.08 -6.46 -8.43
C ILE A 479 -40.86 -7.35 -7.48
N ASN A 480 -40.91 -7.02 -6.19
CA ASN A 480 -41.61 -7.83 -5.20
C ASN A 480 -43.12 -7.76 -5.45
N GLU A 481 -43.65 -6.58 -5.79
CA GLU A 481 -45.06 -6.42 -6.15
C GLU A 481 -45.45 -7.25 -7.39
N ALA A 482 -44.57 -7.30 -8.39
CA ALA A 482 -44.76 -8.16 -9.56
C ALA A 482 -44.73 -9.66 -9.20
N LEU A 483 -43.81 -10.08 -8.33
CA LEU A 483 -43.71 -11.47 -7.88
C LEU A 483 -44.90 -11.89 -6.99
N ASP A 484 -45.36 -11.00 -6.11
CA ASP A 484 -46.51 -11.22 -5.23
C ASP A 484 -47.80 -11.40 -6.06
N ILE A 485 -47.98 -10.65 -7.16
CA ILE A 485 -49.11 -10.83 -8.07
C ILE A 485 -49.08 -12.19 -8.76
N ILE A 486 -47.89 -12.63 -9.17
CA ILE A 486 -47.72 -13.95 -9.80
C ILE A 486 -48.09 -15.05 -8.79
N GLU A 487 -47.59 -14.97 -7.56
CA GLU A 487 -47.90 -15.96 -6.51
C GLU A 487 -49.36 -15.93 -6.07
N ALA A 488 -49.95 -14.75 -5.86
CA ALA A 488 -51.33 -14.59 -5.40
C ALA A 488 -52.35 -15.16 -6.40
N ALA A 489 -52.03 -15.12 -7.71
CA ALA A 489 -52.83 -15.72 -8.77
C ALA A 489 -52.59 -17.23 -8.96
N GLY A 490 -51.72 -17.86 -8.16
CA GLY A 490 -51.35 -19.29 -8.28
C GLY A 490 -50.34 -19.58 -9.39
N GLY A 491 -49.69 -18.54 -9.93
CA GLY A 491 -48.59 -18.65 -10.86
C GLY A 491 -47.30 -19.12 -10.19
N SER A 492 -46.35 -19.56 -10.99
CA SER A 492 -44.95 -19.77 -10.59
C SER A 492 -44.09 -18.89 -11.47
N PHE A 493 -42.95 -18.44 -10.97
CA PHE A 493 -41.99 -17.71 -11.80
C PHE A 493 -40.59 -18.29 -11.65
N HIS A 494 -39.79 -18.11 -12.68
CA HIS A 494 -38.36 -18.38 -12.68
C HIS A 494 -37.64 -17.16 -13.23
N LEU A 495 -36.67 -16.64 -12.47
CA LEU A 495 -35.89 -15.49 -12.89
C LEU A 495 -34.87 -15.94 -13.95
N VAL A 496 -35.11 -15.56 -15.20
CA VAL A 496 -34.27 -15.93 -16.34
C VAL A 496 -33.05 -15.02 -16.44
N LYS A 497 -33.24 -13.72 -16.19
CA LYS A 497 -32.16 -12.74 -16.23
C LYS A 497 -32.48 -11.57 -15.31
N CYS A 498 -31.49 -11.05 -14.61
CA CYS A 498 -31.68 -9.85 -13.80
C CYS A 498 -30.41 -9.00 -13.83
N GLN A 499 -30.57 -7.73 -14.14
CA GLN A 499 -29.53 -6.72 -14.10
C GLN A 499 -30.03 -5.59 -13.20
N VAL A 500 -29.43 -5.50 -12.01
CA VAL A 500 -29.75 -4.45 -11.04
C VAL A 500 -28.97 -3.19 -11.41
N GLY A 501 -29.65 -2.05 -11.41
CA GLY A 501 -29.02 -0.75 -11.56
C GLY A 501 -27.90 -0.58 -10.53
N GLN A 502 -26.76 -0.05 -10.94
CA GLN A 502 -25.58 0.11 -10.06
C GLN A 502 -25.73 1.33 -9.11
N SER A 503 -26.83 2.07 -9.20
CA SER A 503 -27.19 3.20 -8.35
C SER A 503 -28.71 3.42 -8.33
N THR A 504 -29.20 4.22 -7.39
CA THR A 504 -30.63 4.54 -7.22
C THR A 504 -31.24 5.28 -8.41
N ASP A 505 -30.42 5.89 -9.27
CA ASP A 505 -30.85 6.60 -10.48
C ASP A 505 -30.76 5.71 -11.74
N ALA A 506 -30.20 4.50 -11.62
CA ALA A 506 -30.01 3.57 -12.73
C ALA A 506 -31.17 2.56 -12.80
N MET A 507 -31.73 2.40 -14.00
CA MET A 507 -32.81 1.45 -14.24
C MET A 507 -32.32 0.01 -14.10
N SER A 508 -33.14 -0.80 -13.44
CA SER A 508 -32.98 -2.25 -13.33
C SER A 508 -33.80 -2.96 -14.41
N TYR A 509 -33.33 -4.13 -14.83
CA TYR A 509 -33.95 -4.96 -15.85
C TYR A 509 -34.08 -6.39 -15.34
N SER A 510 -35.22 -7.02 -15.58
CA SER A 510 -35.49 -8.39 -15.16
C SER A 510 -36.30 -9.14 -16.22
N GLU A 511 -35.96 -10.38 -16.51
CA GLU A 511 -36.74 -11.31 -17.31
C GLU A 511 -37.19 -12.47 -16.43
N LEU A 512 -38.50 -12.67 -16.37
CA LEU A 512 -39.16 -13.72 -15.59
C LEU A 512 -39.84 -14.69 -16.56
N GLU A 513 -39.55 -15.98 -16.46
CA GLU A 513 -40.41 -17.01 -17.04
C GLU A 513 -41.55 -17.27 -16.06
N VAL A 514 -42.76 -16.84 -16.40
CA VAL A 514 -43.96 -16.98 -15.60
C VAL A 514 -44.76 -18.17 -16.12
N GLY A 515 -45.13 -19.10 -15.24
CA GLY A 515 -45.85 -20.32 -15.57
C GLY A 515 -47.12 -20.54 -14.74
N ALA A 516 -48.14 -21.12 -15.35
CA ALA A 516 -49.39 -21.50 -14.70
C ALA A 516 -49.93 -22.82 -15.25
N ASP A 517 -50.82 -23.47 -14.49
CA ASP A 517 -51.41 -24.75 -14.88
C ASP A 517 -52.60 -24.59 -15.86
N ASP A 518 -53.16 -23.38 -15.95
CA ASP A 518 -54.24 -22.98 -16.85
C ASP A 518 -53.86 -21.71 -17.63
N GLY A 519 -54.19 -21.68 -18.94
CA GLY A 519 -53.89 -20.56 -19.82
C GLY A 519 -54.63 -19.27 -19.44
N LYS A 520 -55.86 -19.38 -18.92
CA LYS A 520 -56.63 -18.19 -18.46
C LYS A 520 -56.01 -17.54 -17.23
N VAL A 521 -55.43 -18.35 -16.33
CA VAL A 521 -54.71 -17.85 -15.14
C VAL A 521 -53.41 -17.16 -15.58
N LEU A 522 -52.70 -17.73 -16.56
CA LEU A 522 -51.52 -17.09 -17.13
C LEU A 522 -51.87 -15.74 -17.78
N ASP A 523 -52.96 -15.67 -18.56
CA ASP A 523 -53.43 -14.42 -19.16
C ASP A 523 -53.80 -13.37 -18.10
N GLN A 524 -54.49 -13.78 -17.02
CA GLN A 524 -54.82 -12.89 -15.89
C GLN A 524 -53.57 -12.34 -15.18
N ILE A 525 -52.54 -13.16 -15.01
CA ILE A 525 -51.26 -12.72 -14.43
C ILE A 525 -50.61 -11.68 -15.33
N ILE A 526 -50.59 -11.90 -16.64
CA ILE A 526 -50.01 -10.96 -17.61
C ILE A 526 -50.78 -9.65 -17.67
N ASP A 527 -52.11 -9.70 -17.66
CA ASP A 527 -52.95 -8.50 -17.62
C ASP A 527 -52.71 -7.69 -16.34
N SER A 528 -52.58 -8.35 -15.20
CA SER A 528 -52.32 -7.70 -13.89
C SER A 528 -50.93 -7.05 -13.85
N LEU A 529 -49.90 -7.74 -14.36
CA LEU A 529 -48.55 -7.18 -14.49
C LEU A 529 -48.51 -6.00 -15.47
N THR A 530 -49.33 -6.03 -16.52
CA THR A 530 -49.45 -4.94 -17.50
C THR A 530 -50.15 -3.71 -16.90
N SER A 531 -51.11 -3.90 -15.99
CA SER A 531 -51.80 -2.81 -15.29
C SER A 531 -50.89 -2.01 -14.37
N ILE A 532 -49.86 -2.63 -13.75
CA ILE A 532 -48.86 -1.91 -12.95
C ILE A 532 -47.97 -1.05 -13.85
N ALA A 533 -47.67 -1.52 -15.05
CA ALA A 533 -46.80 -0.82 -15.98
C ALA A 533 -47.49 0.37 -16.69
N ASN A 534 -48.82 0.33 -16.83
CA ASN A 534 -49.61 1.40 -17.44
C ASN A 534 -50.87 1.69 -16.61
N PRO A 535 -50.78 2.47 -15.52
CA PRO A 535 -51.97 2.90 -14.80
C PRO A 535 -52.78 3.84 -15.71
N THR A 536 -53.97 3.41 -16.15
CA THR A 536 -54.86 4.24 -16.96
C THR A 536 -55.21 5.54 -16.23
N GLU A 537 -55.04 6.67 -16.93
CA GLU A 537 -55.52 7.98 -16.51
C GLU A 537 -57.02 7.94 -16.19
N ASN A 538 -57.37 8.00 -14.90
CA ASN A 538 -58.68 8.46 -14.49
C ASN A 538 -58.58 9.14 -13.11
N HIS A 539 -58.94 10.44 -13.11
CA HIS A 539 -59.14 11.36 -11.98
C HIS A 539 -57.92 12.13 -11.40
N GLY A 540 -57.50 13.16 -12.13
CA GLY A 540 -57.38 14.57 -11.68
C GLY A 540 -56.58 14.94 -10.42
N THR A 541 -55.33 15.37 -10.59
CA THR A 541 -54.74 16.68 -10.14
C THR A 541 -53.25 16.77 -10.50
N PRO A 542 -52.69 17.96 -10.82
CA PRO A 542 -51.35 18.07 -11.39
C PRO A 542 -50.27 18.41 -10.33
N SER A 543 -49.54 17.41 -9.84
CA SER A 543 -48.16 17.54 -9.34
C SER A 543 -47.62 16.21 -8.81
N GLN A 544 -46.82 15.48 -9.60
CA GLN A 544 -45.79 14.53 -9.16
C GLN A 544 -45.11 13.93 -10.40
N GLN A 545 -43.78 13.87 -10.42
CA GLN A 545 -43.03 13.10 -11.43
C GLN A 545 -43.42 11.63 -11.30
N LEU A 546 -44.19 11.11 -12.28
CA LEU A 546 -44.67 9.73 -12.27
C LEU A 546 -43.53 8.72 -12.51
N ASN A 547 -43.48 7.72 -11.63
CA ASN A 547 -42.77 6.45 -11.78
C ASN A 547 -43.12 5.80 -13.13
N LYS A 548 -42.13 5.64 -14.02
CA LYS A 548 -42.28 4.90 -15.27
C LYS A 548 -41.63 3.52 -15.16
N ILE A 549 -42.44 2.48 -14.95
CA ILE A 549 -42.06 1.11 -15.28
C ILE A 549 -42.38 0.90 -16.77
N SER A 550 -41.48 0.28 -17.53
CA SER A 550 -41.78 -0.22 -18.87
C SER A 550 -41.82 -1.75 -18.85
N LEU A 551 -42.98 -2.32 -19.15
CA LEU A 551 -43.17 -3.75 -19.36
C LEU A 551 -43.16 -4.06 -20.86
N LYS A 552 -42.35 -5.02 -21.29
CA LYS A 552 -42.43 -5.59 -22.64
C LYS A 552 -42.73 -7.09 -22.52
N VAL A 553 -43.91 -7.49 -22.97
CA VAL A 553 -44.30 -8.90 -23.08
C VAL A 553 -43.97 -9.36 -24.50
N GLY A 554 -42.95 -10.22 -24.66
CA GLY A 554 -42.46 -10.65 -25.97
C GLY A 554 -43.17 -11.91 -26.50
N LYS A 555 -43.51 -11.93 -27.79
CA LYS A 555 -43.81 -13.15 -28.56
C LYS A 555 -42.67 -13.46 -29.56
N LEU A 556 -42.23 -14.72 -29.52
CA LEU A 556 -41.51 -15.58 -30.49
C LEU A 556 -40.45 -15.01 -31.46
N GLN A 557 -39.32 -15.74 -31.53
CA GLN A 557 -38.06 -15.53 -32.26
C GLN A 557 -38.16 -15.06 -33.72
N GLU A 558 -37.18 -14.24 -34.16
CA GLU A 558 -36.25 -14.57 -35.27
C GLU A 558 -35.04 -13.61 -35.33
N THR A 559 -33.96 -14.09 -35.93
CA THR A 559 -32.56 -13.63 -35.88
C THR A 559 -32.21 -12.49 -36.86
N GLY A 560 -31.23 -11.64 -36.53
CA GLY A 560 -30.62 -10.72 -37.50
C GLY A 560 -29.52 -9.79 -36.97
N MET A 561 -28.31 -9.92 -37.53
CA MET A 561 -27.08 -9.15 -37.24
C MET A 561 -27.15 -7.66 -37.64
N LYS A 562 -26.37 -6.78 -36.96
CA LYS A 562 -25.59 -5.61 -37.49
C LYS A 562 -24.90 -4.86 -36.32
N LYS A 563 -23.56 -4.76 -36.33
CA LYS A 563 -22.64 -3.73 -36.91
C LYS A 563 -22.37 -2.55 -35.96
N ASP A 564 -21.09 -2.43 -35.59
CA ASP A 564 -20.48 -1.40 -34.74
C ASP A 564 -20.67 0.02 -35.28
N SER A 565 -20.94 0.96 -34.38
CA SER A 565 -20.93 2.40 -34.64
C SER A 565 -19.71 3.06 -33.98
N GLU A 566 -19.03 3.88 -34.79
CA GLU A 566 -17.87 4.71 -34.45
C GLU A 566 -18.14 5.66 -33.26
N SER A 567 -17.09 5.92 -32.47
CA SER A 567 -17.11 6.78 -31.29
C SER A 567 -16.41 8.13 -31.54
N ASP A 568 -16.94 9.18 -30.91
CA ASP A 568 -16.53 10.59 -30.90
C ASP A 568 -15.00 10.86 -30.83
N PRO A 569 -14.51 12.02 -31.34
CA PRO A 569 -13.09 12.32 -31.44
C PRO A 569 -12.50 12.69 -30.07
N LYS A 570 -11.79 11.74 -29.45
CA LYS A 570 -10.97 11.97 -28.24
C LYS A 570 -9.82 12.94 -28.53
N ARG A 571 -9.64 13.95 -27.70
CA ARG A 571 -8.50 14.90 -27.76
C ARG A 571 -7.23 14.20 -27.25
N LYS A 572 -6.34 13.81 -28.15
CA LYS A 572 -5.04 13.17 -27.84
C LYS A 572 -3.95 14.22 -27.60
N MET A 573 -3.21 14.09 -26.51
CA MET A 573 -2.05 14.92 -26.16
C MET A 573 -0.77 14.09 -26.23
N LEU A 574 0.30 14.64 -26.80
CA LEU A 574 1.60 13.99 -27.00
C LEU A 574 2.68 14.67 -26.15
N VAL A 575 3.39 13.88 -25.35
CA VAL A 575 4.49 14.33 -24.50
C VAL A 575 5.79 13.64 -24.93
N LEU A 576 6.86 14.40 -25.13
CA LEU A 576 8.19 13.85 -25.40
C LEU A 576 9.04 13.86 -24.14
N ILE A 577 9.50 12.70 -23.69
CA ILE A 577 10.49 12.56 -22.63
C ILE A 577 11.86 12.28 -23.24
N LEU A 578 12.80 13.20 -23.05
CA LEU A 578 14.20 13.06 -23.43
C LEU A 578 14.98 12.44 -22.26
N GLY A 579 15.47 11.21 -22.44
CA GLY A 579 16.24 10.45 -21.47
C GLY A 579 15.48 9.24 -20.90
N ALA A 580 16.05 8.04 -21.09
CA ALA A 580 15.53 6.77 -20.61
C ALA A 580 16.21 6.29 -19.29
N GLY A 581 16.55 7.22 -18.40
CA GLY A 581 17.13 6.90 -17.10
C GLY A 581 16.11 6.36 -16.09
N ARG A 582 16.57 5.96 -14.89
CA ARG A 582 15.73 5.38 -13.83
C ARG A 582 14.51 6.23 -13.44
N VAL A 583 14.62 7.55 -13.53
CA VAL A 583 13.57 8.52 -13.18
C VAL A 583 12.48 8.64 -14.27
N CYS A 584 12.72 8.13 -15.48
CA CYS A 584 11.81 8.24 -16.62
C CYS A 584 10.57 7.35 -16.46
N GLN A 585 10.75 6.11 -15.98
CA GLN A 585 9.66 5.15 -15.85
C GLN A 585 8.48 5.68 -14.99
N PRO A 586 8.69 6.22 -13.77
CA PRO A 586 7.59 6.78 -12.99
C PRO A 586 6.88 7.97 -13.64
N ALA A 587 7.64 8.81 -14.36
CA ALA A 587 7.07 9.95 -15.08
C ALA A 587 6.14 9.46 -16.22
N CYS A 588 6.62 8.47 -16.96
CA CYS A 588 5.89 7.82 -18.05
C CYS A 588 4.62 7.13 -17.54
N GLU A 589 4.72 6.34 -16.46
CA GLU A 589 3.58 5.65 -15.84
C GLU A 589 2.48 6.61 -15.38
N LEU A 590 2.86 7.74 -14.76
CA LEU A 590 1.88 8.74 -14.32
C LEU A 590 1.14 9.33 -15.51
N LEU A 591 1.88 9.84 -16.50
CA LEU A 591 1.30 10.51 -17.68
C LEU A 591 0.43 9.55 -18.50
N ALA A 592 0.92 8.35 -18.79
CA ALA A 592 0.19 7.34 -19.57
C ALA A 592 -1.07 6.82 -18.86
N SER A 593 -1.16 6.95 -17.53
CA SER A 593 -2.34 6.52 -16.77
C SER A 593 -3.52 7.49 -16.89
N ILE A 594 -3.29 8.73 -17.37
CA ILE A 594 -4.31 9.77 -17.52
C ILE A 594 -5.29 9.37 -18.63
N GLY A 595 -6.55 9.11 -18.25
CA GLY A 595 -7.63 8.65 -19.15
C GLY A 595 -8.28 7.32 -18.72
N THR A 596 -7.60 6.53 -17.89
CA THR A 596 -8.12 5.28 -17.31
C THR A 596 -9.17 5.55 -16.21
N ALA A 597 -10.14 4.64 -16.01
CA ALA A 597 -11.23 4.85 -15.04
C ALA A 597 -10.74 5.09 -13.60
N ALA A 598 -9.59 4.48 -13.22
CA ALA A 598 -9.00 4.61 -11.89
C ALA A 598 -8.28 5.95 -11.65
N SER A 599 -7.77 6.61 -12.69
CA SER A 599 -7.10 7.92 -12.56
C SER A 599 -8.08 9.09 -12.57
N ARG A 600 -9.27 8.93 -13.18
CA ARG A 600 -10.30 9.99 -13.29
C ARG A 600 -10.74 10.56 -11.95
N GLN A 601 -10.80 9.75 -10.87
CA GLN A 601 -11.34 10.19 -9.59
C GLN A 601 -10.42 11.18 -8.86
N TRP A 602 -9.13 10.86 -8.71
CA TRP A 602 -8.18 11.73 -8.02
C TRP A 602 -7.75 12.91 -8.90
N TYR A 603 -7.63 12.68 -10.22
CA TYR A 603 -7.34 13.72 -11.21
C TYR A 603 -8.42 14.83 -11.26
N LYS A 604 -9.71 14.46 -11.27
CA LYS A 604 -10.83 15.44 -11.28
C LYS A 604 -10.90 16.24 -9.98
N THR A 605 -10.69 15.56 -8.84
CA THR A 605 -10.79 16.19 -7.52
C THR A 605 -9.70 17.25 -7.29
N CYS A 606 -8.45 16.98 -7.71
CA CYS A 606 -7.34 17.90 -7.51
C CYS A 606 -7.32 19.08 -8.49
N LEU A 607 -7.92 18.95 -9.69
CA LEU A 607 -7.82 19.97 -10.73
C LEU A 607 -9.06 20.86 -10.89
N GLN A 608 -10.16 20.62 -10.15
CA GLN A 608 -11.37 21.47 -10.20
C GLN A 608 -11.82 21.83 -11.64
N ASN A 609 -11.67 20.90 -12.59
CA ASN A 609 -12.12 21.10 -13.97
C ASN A 609 -13.47 20.39 -14.15
N ASP A 610 -14.54 21.17 -14.30
CA ASP A 610 -15.91 20.72 -14.55
C ASP A 610 -16.14 20.27 -16.02
N SER A 611 -15.13 20.35 -16.89
CA SER A 611 -15.25 19.96 -18.29
C SER A 611 -15.23 18.43 -18.45
N GLU A 612 -16.27 17.87 -19.05
CA GLU A 612 -16.42 16.45 -19.42
C GLU A 612 -15.46 15.97 -20.54
N GLU A 613 -14.42 16.73 -20.90
CA GLU A 613 -13.50 16.34 -21.98
C GLU A 613 -12.61 15.16 -21.56
N GLN A 614 -12.73 14.04 -22.30
CA GLN A 614 -11.90 12.86 -22.14
C GLN A 614 -10.48 13.11 -22.69
N MET A 615 -9.54 13.48 -21.82
CA MET A 615 -8.13 13.69 -22.16
C MET A 615 -7.35 12.37 -22.12
N ASP A 616 -6.63 12.06 -23.21
CA ASP A 616 -5.78 10.87 -23.35
C ASP A 616 -4.34 11.31 -23.66
N VAL A 617 -3.39 10.89 -22.84
CA VAL A 617 -1.98 11.31 -22.94
C VAL A 617 -1.13 10.17 -23.51
N HIS A 618 -0.44 10.45 -24.60
CA HIS A 618 0.54 9.55 -25.22
C HIS A 618 1.95 10.05 -24.94
N VAL A 619 2.84 9.14 -24.53
CA VAL A 619 4.21 9.48 -24.13
C VAL A 619 5.21 8.88 -25.12
N ILE A 620 6.07 9.71 -25.70
CA ILE A 620 7.20 9.29 -26.52
C ILE A 620 8.46 9.38 -25.64
N VAL A 621 9.14 8.26 -25.42
CA VAL A 621 10.42 8.21 -24.70
C VAL A 621 11.55 8.13 -25.71
N ALA A 622 12.46 9.10 -25.66
CA ALA A 622 13.59 9.20 -26.55
C ALA A 622 14.91 8.97 -25.80
N SER A 623 15.80 8.16 -26.37
CA SER A 623 17.13 7.89 -25.83
C SER A 623 18.16 7.80 -26.96
N LEU A 624 19.44 7.98 -26.62
CA LEU A 624 20.55 7.77 -27.56
C LEU A 624 20.58 6.33 -28.07
N TYR A 625 20.17 5.37 -27.22
CA TYR A 625 20.03 3.97 -27.58
C TYR A 625 18.55 3.57 -27.51
N LEU A 626 17.97 3.12 -28.62
CA LEU A 626 16.56 2.74 -28.71
C LEU A 626 16.15 1.74 -27.62
N LYS A 627 17.01 0.75 -27.37
CA LYS A 627 16.76 -0.33 -26.41
C LYS A 627 16.48 0.19 -25.00
N ASP A 628 17.17 1.24 -24.56
CA ASP A 628 16.94 1.83 -23.23
C ASP A 628 15.52 2.41 -23.13
N ALA A 629 15.05 3.07 -24.20
CA ALA A 629 13.69 3.61 -24.25
C ALA A 629 12.64 2.48 -24.28
N GLU A 630 12.87 1.42 -25.06
CA GLU A 630 12.00 0.23 -25.12
C GLU A 630 11.87 -0.47 -23.75
N GLU A 631 12.98 -0.62 -23.02
CA GLU A 631 13.00 -1.23 -21.69
C GLU A 631 12.20 -0.40 -20.66
N ILE A 632 12.27 0.93 -20.75
CA ILE A 632 11.52 1.85 -19.86
C ILE A 632 10.01 1.78 -20.12
N ILE A 633 9.58 1.71 -21.38
CA ILE A 633 8.15 1.73 -21.72
C ILE A 633 7.47 0.36 -21.64
N GLN A 634 8.24 -0.71 -21.42
CA GLN A 634 7.74 -2.08 -21.42
C GLN A 634 6.58 -2.28 -20.44
N GLY A 635 5.39 -2.58 -20.98
CA GLY A 635 4.17 -2.82 -20.18
C GLY A 635 3.43 -1.55 -19.76
N ILE A 636 3.82 -0.37 -20.26
CA ILE A 636 3.10 0.89 -20.05
C ILE A 636 2.26 1.20 -21.31
N PRO A 637 0.91 1.26 -21.22
CA PRO A 637 0.06 1.57 -22.37
C PRO A 637 0.27 3.00 -22.85
N ASN A 638 -0.15 3.34 -24.08
CA ASN A 638 -0.06 4.71 -24.64
C ASN A 638 1.37 5.28 -24.68
N THR A 639 2.38 4.43 -24.92
CA THR A 639 3.78 4.84 -25.00
C THR A 639 4.43 4.43 -26.31
N ALA A 640 5.46 5.16 -26.73
CA ALA A 640 6.31 4.84 -27.87
C ALA A 640 7.78 5.12 -27.55
N ALA A 641 8.69 4.29 -28.06
CA ALA A 641 10.13 4.45 -27.89
C ALA A 641 10.75 4.95 -29.20
N VAL A 642 11.70 5.89 -29.11
CA VAL A 642 12.43 6.41 -30.27
C VAL A 642 13.92 6.57 -29.97
N GLU A 643 14.74 6.38 -30.99
CA GLU A 643 16.16 6.71 -30.94
C GLU A 643 16.36 8.18 -31.32
N LEU A 644 17.07 8.93 -30.48
CA LEU A 644 17.36 10.34 -30.71
C LEU A 644 18.67 10.75 -30.03
N ASP A 645 19.61 11.22 -30.84
CA ASP A 645 20.73 12.04 -30.36
C ASP A 645 20.29 13.51 -30.31
N VAL A 646 20.27 14.11 -29.11
CA VAL A 646 19.88 15.51 -28.94
C VAL A 646 20.87 16.51 -29.54
N THR A 647 22.06 16.06 -29.95
CA THR A 647 23.01 16.87 -30.72
C THR A 647 22.68 16.93 -32.21
N ASP A 648 21.84 16.02 -32.72
CA ASP A 648 21.25 16.13 -34.05
C ASP A 648 20.09 17.14 -34.02
N HIS A 649 20.42 18.39 -34.33
CA HIS A 649 19.46 19.49 -34.35
C HIS A 649 18.26 19.24 -35.28
N ARG A 650 18.44 18.53 -36.40
CA ARG A 650 17.36 18.29 -37.35
C ARG A 650 16.36 17.28 -36.79
N ALA A 651 16.86 16.17 -36.24
CA ALA A 651 16.03 15.15 -35.61
C ALA A 651 15.33 15.70 -34.35
N LEU A 652 16.05 16.45 -33.51
CA LEU A 652 15.48 17.08 -32.32
C LEU A 652 14.33 18.02 -32.68
N HIS A 653 14.52 18.88 -33.68
CA HIS A 653 13.48 19.80 -34.15
C HIS A 653 12.27 19.04 -34.72
N GLN A 654 12.49 17.95 -35.45
CA GLN A 654 11.41 17.11 -35.99
C GLN A 654 10.53 16.52 -34.87
N TYR A 655 11.11 15.94 -33.82
CA TYR A 655 10.32 15.36 -32.73
C TYR A 655 9.64 16.42 -31.86
N ILE A 656 10.33 17.51 -31.52
CA ILE A 656 9.76 18.61 -30.72
C ILE A 656 8.57 19.25 -31.45
N SER A 657 8.59 19.33 -32.79
CA SER A 657 7.48 19.91 -33.56
C SER A 657 6.16 19.13 -33.43
N GLN A 658 6.23 17.82 -33.14
CA GLN A 658 5.10 16.89 -33.12
C GLN A 658 4.41 16.76 -31.76
N VAL A 659 4.97 17.37 -30.71
CA VAL A 659 4.48 17.21 -29.32
C VAL A 659 4.09 18.56 -28.72
N GLU A 660 3.31 18.56 -27.65
CA GLU A 660 2.92 19.79 -26.95
C GLU A 660 3.90 20.16 -25.83
N ILE A 661 4.42 19.15 -25.13
CA ILE A 661 5.29 19.32 -23.96
C ILE A 661 6.51 18.41 -24.05
N ILE A 662 7.65 18.98 -23.67
CA ILE A 662 8.94 18.31 -23.61
C ILE A 662 9.34 18.19 -22.14
N ILE A 663 9.72 16.99 -21.75
CA ILE A 663 10.35 16.70 -20.47
C ILE A 663 11.81 16.36 -20.74
N SER A 664 12.75 17.07 -20.13
CA SER A 664 14.18 16.76 -20.21
C SER A 664 14.69 16.14 -18.90
N LEU A 665 15.02 14.85 -18.95
CA LEU A 665 15.65 14.07 -17.88
C LEU A 665 17.12 13.77 -18.20
N LEU A 666 17.71 14.54 -19.11
CA LEU A 666 19.11 14.49 -19.51
C LEU A 666 20.02 15.29 -18.56
N PRO A 667 21.35 15.16 -18.67
CA PRO A 667 22.29 16.02 -17.95
C PRO A 667 22.05 17.51 -18.21
N ALA A 668 22.29 18.35 -17.20
CA ALA A 668 22.00 19.79 -17.25
C ALA A 668 22.66 20.54 -18.43
N SER A 669 23.81 20.05 -18.91
CA SER A 669 24.51 20.60 -20.08
C SER A 669 23.69 20.54 -21.38
N CYS A 670 22.66 19.69 -21.46
CA CYS A 670 21.82 19.55 -22.65
C CYS A 670 20.65 20.54 -22.66
N HIS A 671 20.25 21.07 -21.50
CA HIS A 671 18.95 21.75 -21.35
C HIS A 671 18.85 23.05 -22.15
N VAL A 672 19.93 23.82 -22.26
CA VAL A 672 19.91 25.09 -23.02
C VAL A 672 19.71 24.84 -24.52
N ALA A 673 20.32 23.79 -25.07
CA ALA A 673 20.14 23.43 -26.48
C ALA A 673 18.68 23.04 -26.77
N ILE A 674 18.08 22.24 -25.89
CA ILE A 674 16.68 21.84 -25.96
C ILE A 674 15.75 23.05 -25.80
N ALA A 675 16.02 23.91 -24.82
CA ALA A 675 15.24 25.12 -24.55
C ALA A 675 15.21 26.08 -25.76
N LYS A 676 16.31 26.22 -26.50
CA LYS A 676 16.34 27.02 -27.74
C LYS A 676 15.36 26.49 -28.77
N VAL A 677 15.36 25.19 -29.01
CA VAL A 677 14.42 24.56 -29.97
C VAL A 677 12.97 24.67 -29.47
N CYS A 678 12.73 24.51 -28.17
CA CYS A 678 11.41 24.73 -27.57
C CYS A 678 10.90 26.17 -27.77
N VAL A 679 11.76 27.18 -27.59
CA VAL A 679 11.43 28.60 -27.85
C VAL A 679 11.09 28.82 -29.31
N GLU A 680 11.90 28.31 -30.24
CA GLU A 680 11.69 28.43 -31.69
C GLU A 680 10.35 27.82 -32.11
N LEU A 681 10.02 26.63 -31.58
CA LEU A 681 8.82 25.87 -31.90
C LEU A 681 7.61 26.19 -31.00
N LYS A 682 7.77 27.12 -30.05
CA LYS A 682 6.75 27.51 -29.07
C LYS A 682 6.17 26.32 -28.29
N LYS A 683 7.04 25.45 -27.78
CA LYS A 683 6.68 24.28 -26.95
C LYS A 683 7.12 24.46 -25.50
N HIS A 684 6.36 23.91 -24.56
CA HIS A 684 6.72 23.97 -23.13
C HIS A 684 7.84 22.97 -22.80
N LEU A 685 8.65 23.30 -21.79
CA LEU A 685 9.75 22.45 -21.31
C LEU A 685 9.63 22.26 -19.79
N VAL A 686 9.81 21.02 -19.31
CA VAL A 686 9.90 20.68 -17.88
C VAL A 686 11.21 19.95 -17.61
N THR A 687 11.93 20.31 -16.55
CA THR A 687 13.18 19.64 -16.15
C THR A 687 13.25 19.42 -14.64
N ALA A 688 13.99 18.38 -14.22
CA ALA A 688 14.30 18.12 -12.81
C ALA A 688 15.62 18.78 -12.34
N SER A 689 16.21 19.64 -13.16
CA SER A 689 17.56 20.20 -12.90
C SER A 689 17.50 21.64 -12.41
N TYR A 690 18.56 22.04 -11.72
CA TYR A 690 18.79 23.43 -11.32
C TYR A 690 18.67 24.40 -12.50
N VAL A 691 18.04 25.54 -12.27
CA VAL A 691 17.99 26.66 -13.21
C VAL A 691 19.20 27.54 -12.94
N ASP A 692 20.25 27.34 -13.74
CA ASP A 692 21.46 28.17 -13.71
C ASP A 692 21.31 29.48 -14.51
N ASP A 693 22.33 30.33 -14.49
CA ASP A 693 22.34 31.62 -15.20
C ASP A 693 22.09 31.46 -16.70
N SER A 694 22.62 30.40 -17.31
CA SER A 694 22.45 30.15 -18.75
C SER A 694 21.00 29.82 -19.12
N MET A 695 20.29 29.12 -18.23
CA MET A 695 18.85 28.88 -18.36
C MET A 695 18.05 30.15 -18.06
N LEU A 696 18.41 30.94 -17.04
CA LEU A 696 17.75 32.22 -16.75
C LEU A 696 17.82 33.21 -17.91
N MET A 697 18.91 33.21 -18.69
CA MET A 697 19.03 34.03 -19.91
C MET A 697 17.99 33.68 -20.99
N MET A 698 17.28 32.54 -20.87
CA MET A 698 16.19 32.15 -21.76
C MET A 698 14.84 32.74 -21.35
N ASP A 699 14.72 33.39 -20.20
CA ASP A 699 13.44 33.86 -19.63
C ASP A 699 12.68 34.80 -20.57
N GLU A 700 13.32 35.90 -21.01
CA GLU A 700 12.69 36.85 -21.94
C GLU A 700 12.35 36.21 -23.29
N LYS A 701 13.18 35.28 -23.77
CA LYS A 701 12.90 34.54 -25.01
C LYS A 701 11.69 33.63 -24.85
N ALA A 702 11.57 32.94 -23.72
CA ALA A 702 10.44 32.07 -23.40
C ALA A 702 9.14 32.88 -23.22
N LYS A 703 9.18 34.03 -22.54
CA LYS A 703 8.06 34.97 -22.44
C LYS A 703 7.58 35.45 -23.80
N ASN A 704 8.51 35.91 -24.65
CA ASN A 704 8.20 36.37 -26.01
C ASN A 704 7.64 35.27 -26.91
N ALA A 705 8.09 34.02 -26.73
CA ALA A 705 7.53 32.86 -27.42
C ALA A 705 6.19 32.37 -26.84
N GLY A 706 5.76 32.91 -25.69
CA GLY A 706 4.51 32.53 -25.02
C GLY A 706 4.57 31.17 -24.33
N ILE A 707 5.77 30.67 -24.02
CA ILE A 707 5.97 29.35 -23.41
C ILE A 707 6.43 29.45 -21.95
N THR A 708 6.38 28.30 -21.28
CA THR A 708 6.88 28.12 -19.92
C THR A 708 7.98 27.07 -19.94
N ILE A 709 9.14 27.42 -19.37
CA ILE A 709 10.22 26.50 -19.07
C ILE A 709 10.21 26.30 -17.55
N LEU A 710 9.69 25.17 -17.09
CA LEU A 710 9.58 24.84 -15.67
C LEU A 710 10.77 23.97 -15.24
N GLY A 711 11.76 24.58 -14.60
CA GLY A 711 12.91 23.87 -14.06
C GLY A 711 12.71 23.45 -12.60
N GLU A 712 13.73 22.80 -12.04
CA GLU A 712 13.79 22.46 -10.62
C GLU A 712 12.59 21.63 -10.12
N LEU A 713 12.04 20.73 -10.94
CA LEU A 713 10.83 19.97 -10.60
C LEU A 713 11.08 18.49 -10.29
N GLY A 714 12.06 18.19 -9.43
CA GLY A 714 12.37 16.84 -8.95
C GLY A 714 12.13 16.67 -7.44
N LEU A 715 13.09 16.03 -6.75
CA LEU A 715 13.10 15.91 -5.28
C LEU A 715 13.81 17.10 -4.62
N ASP A 716 15.08 17.28 -4.99
CA ASP A 716 16.02 18.28 -4.50
C ASP A 716 16.99 18.60 -5.66
N PRO A 717 16.65 19.57 -6.52
CA PRO A 717 15.60 20.58 -6.34
C PRO A 717 14.21 20.12 -6.84
N GLY A 718 13.16 20.45 -6.08
CA GLY A 718 11.75 20.31 -6.43
C GLY A 718 10.82 20.23 -5.23
N ILE A 719 10.52 19.03 -4.73
CA ILE A 719 9.66 18.85 -3.55
C ILE A 719 10.19 19.68 -2.36
N ASP A 720 11.50 19.79 -2.21
CA ASP A 720 12.13 20.63 -1.18
C ASP A 720 11.70 22.11 -1.29
N HIS A 721 11.74 22.71 -2.49
CA HIS A 721 11.25 24.06 -2.75
C HIS A 721 9.77 24.21 -2.43
N MET A 722 8.95 23.26 -2.91
CA MET A 722 7.50 23.30 -2.76
C MET A 722 7.09 23.27 -1.28
N MET A 723 7.69 22.37 -0.50
CA MET A 723 7.45 22.27 0.94
C MET A 723 7.94 23.52 1.69
N ALA A 724 9.14 24.00 1.37
CA ALA A 724 9.72 25.18 2.01
C ALA A 724 8.84 26.43 1.78
N MET A 725 8.51 26.71 0.51
CA MET A 725 7.72 27.89 0.16
C MET A 725 6.29 27.83 0.68
N LYS A 726 5.69 26.63 0.78
CA LYS A 726 4.39 26.48 1.43
C LYS A 726 4.44 26.96 2.89
N MET A 727 5.42 26.52 3.67
CA MET A 727 5.56 26.92 5.07
C MET A 727 5.90 28.42 5.21
N ILE A 728 6.87 28.91 4.43
CA ILE A 728 7.31 30.31 4.47
C ILE A 728 6.14 31.24 4.11
N ASN A 729 5.43 30.96 3.01
CA ASN A 729 4.30 31.79 2.60
C ASN A 729 3.15 31.74 3.62
N GLN A 730 2.87 30.59 4.25
CA GLN A 730 1.86 30.48 5.30
C GLN A 730 2.23 31.29 6.55
N ALA A 731 3.50 31.30 6.93
CA ALA A 731 4.01 32.10 8.03
C ALA A 731 3.90 33.61 7.71
N HIS A 732 4.39 34.04 6.55
CA HIS A 732 4.33 35.44 6.09
C HIS A 732 2.88 35.94 5.94
N LEU A 733 1.95 35.11 5.46
CA LEU A 733 0.52 35.45 5.38
C LEU A 733 -0.09 35.77 6.75
N LYS A 734 0.41 35.13 7.80
CA LYS A 734 0.06 35.39 9.20
C LYS A 734 0.93 36.47 9.84
N LYS A 735 1.71 37.22 9.05
CA LYS A 735 2.67 38.25 9.48
C LYS A 735 3.80 37.71 10.37
N GLY A 736 4.07 36.41 10.34
CA GLY A 736 5.21 35.81 11.03
C GLY A 736 6.51 36.16 10.32
N LYS A 737 7.60 36.24 11.08
CA LYS A 737 8.97 36.47 10.61
C LYS A 737 9.76 35.17 10.66
N ILE A 738 10.41 34.77 9.57
CA ILE A 738 11.23 33.56 9.56
C ILE A 738 12.56 33.85 10.26
N MET A 739 12.82 33.17 11.37
CA MET A 739 14.04 33.30 12.17
C MET A 739 15.10 32.30 11.74
N SER A 740 14.69 31.06 11.42
CA SER A 740 15.58 29.97 11.01
C SER A 740 14.93 29.14 9.91
N PHE A 741 15.70 28.77 8.90
CA PHE A 741 15.32 27.78 7.89
C PHE A 741 16.44 26.74 7.76
N THR A 742 16.13 25.49 8.07
CA THR A 742 17.02 24.35 7.87
C THR A 742 16.34 23.28 7.01
N SER A 743 17.10 22.68 6.10
CA SER A 743 16.61 21.69 5.16
C SER A 743 17.61 20.55 5.00
N TYR A 744 17.13 19.32 5.07
CA TYR A 744 17.93 18.12 5.06
C TYR A 744 17.35 17.11 4.08
N CYS A 745 18.15 16.62 3.14
CA CYS A 745 17.71 15.64 2.14
C CYS A 745 18.71 14.49 2.00
N GLY A 746 18.22 13.24 1.90
CA GLY A 746 19.06 12.08 1.64
C GLY A 746 18.33 11.00 0.85
N GLY A 747 18.90 10.62 -0.30
CA GLY A 747 18.67 9.33 -0.94
C GLY A 747 19.69 8.32 -0.41
N ILE A 748 19.24 7.44 0.47
CA ILE A 748 20.06 6.45 1.20
C ILE A 748 19.41 5.06 1.11
N PRO A 749 20.12 3.96 1.40
CA PRO A 749 19.48 2.66 1.54
C PRO A 749 18.40 2.67 2.62
N SER A 750 17.39 1.80 2.50
CA SER A 750 16.54 1.49 3.66
C SER A 750 17.41 0.93 4.80
N PRO A 751 16.98 1.01 6.06
CA PRO A 751 17.76 0.45 7.18
C PRO A 751 18.16 -1.01 6.98
N ALA A 752 17.29 -1.82 6.35
CA ALA A 752 17.58 -3.22 6.03
C ALA A 752 18.60 -3.40 4.89
N ALA A 753 18.65 -2.45 3.95
CA ALA A 753 19.59 -2.45 2.82
C ALA A 753 20.91 -1.72 3.12
N ALA A 754 21.05 -1.09 4.29
CA ALA A 754 22.27 -0.44 4.77
C ALA A 754 23.30 -1.47 5.30
N ASN A 755 23.46 -2.59 4.59
CA ASN A 755 24.15 -3.81 5.01
C ASN A 755 25.63 -3.88 4.56
N ASN A 756 26.30 -2.74 4.45
CA ASN A 756 27.71 -2.66 4.05
C ASN A 756 28.48 -1.68 4.94
N PRO A 757 29.83 -1.70 4.94
CA PRO A 757 30.64 -0.86 5.83
C PRO A 757 30.41 0.66 5.72
N LEU A 758 29.96 1.16 4.56
CA LEU A 758 29.62 2.56 4.35
C LEU A 758 28.16 2.89 4.67
N ALA A 759 27.32 1.88 4.94
CA ALA A 759 25.87 2.01 5.03
C ALA A 759 25.25 2.77 3.83
N TYR A 760 25.88 2.68 2.65
CA TYR A 760 25.45 3.44 1.47
C TYR A 760 25.43 2.56 0.22
N LYS A 761 24.52 2.87 -0.71
CA LYS A 761 24.44 2.21 -2.02
C LYS A 761 24.09 3.25 -3.07
N PHE A 762 24.59 3.03 -4.28
CA PHE A 762 24.44 3.96 -5.39
C PHE A 762 23.18 3.66 -6.18
N SER A 763 22.21 4.58 -6.10
CA SER A 763 21.05 4.61 -7.00
C SER A 763 21.31 5.41 -8.28
N TRP A 764 22.52 5.97 -8.43
CA TRP A 764 23.02 6.82 -9.53
C TRP A 764 24.55 6.76 -9.58
N ASN A 765 25.19 7.42 -10.57
CA ASN A 765 26.64 7.29 -10.81
C ASN A 765 27.51 7.69 -9.59
N PRO A 766 28.37 6.79 -9.06
CA PRO A 766 29.24 7.06 -7.90
C PRO A 766 30.13 8.29 -8.06
N ALA A 767 30.58 8.60 -9.28
CA ALA A 767 31.48 9.71 -9.53
C ALA A 767 30.86 11.06 -9.14
N GLY A 768 29.57 11.26 -9.40
CA GLY A 768 28.90 12.50 -9.03
C GLY A 768 28.72 12.61 -7.51
N ALA A 769 28.54 11.49 -6.80
CA ALA A 769 28.36 11.48 -5.35
C ALA A 769 29.66 11.80 -4.61
N ILE A 770 30.77 11.22 -5.06
CA ILE A 770 32.10 11.49 -4.50
C ILE A 770 32.50 12.94 -4.78
N LYS A 771 32.26 13.45 -6.00
CA LYS A 771 32.48 14.87 -6.32
C LYS A 771 31.62 15.78 -5.45
N ALA A 772 30.34 15.44 -5.24
CA ALA A 772 29.45 16.22 -4.40
C ALA A 772 29.93 16.30 -2.95
N GLY A 773 30.48 15.20 -2.42
CA GLY A 773 31.07 15.14 -1.08
C GLY A 773 32.39 15.93 -0.92
N ARG A 774 32.86 16.62 -1.96
CA ARG A 774 34.03 17.51 -1.93
C ARG A 774 33.72 18.92 -2.46
N ASN A 775 32.45 19.26 -2.64
CA ASN A 775 32.08 20.63 -3.00
C ASN A 775 32.22 21.54 -1.78
N PRO A 776 32.74 22.77 -1.92
CA PRO A 776 32.71 23.73 -0.82
C PRO A 776 31.26 24.03 -0.44
N ALA A 777 31.05 24.30 0.85
CA ALA A 777 29.74 24.69 1.37
C ALA A 777 29.79 26.07 2.04
N THR A 778 28.69 26.82 1.93
CA THR A 778 28.54 28.12 2.56
C THR A 778 27.10 28.28 3.04
N TYR A 779 26.91 28.66 4.30
CA TYR A 779 25.58 28.78 4.90
C TYR A 779 25.58 29.84 6.00
N LYS A 780 24.38 30.26 6.43
CA LYS A 780 24.21 31.19 7.54
C LYS A 780 23.76 30.42 8.77
N SER A 781 24.40 30.65 9.91
CA SER A 781 24.02 30.03 11.19
C SER A 781 24.11 31.07 12.29
N GLN A 782 23.00 31.32 12.98
CA GLN A 782 22.93 32.26 14.10
C GLN A 782 23.46 33.67 13.77
N GLY A 783 23.25 34.14 12.54
CA GLY A 783 23.68 35.44 12.05
C GLY A 783 25.06 35.45 11.39
N GLU A 784 25.88 34.41 11.58
CA GLU A 784 27.22 34.32 11.02
C GLU A 784 27.23 33.52 9.71
N THR A 785 28.06 33.94 8.76
CA THR A 785 28.30 33.17 7.53
C THR A 785 29.43 32.18 7.78
N VAL A 786 29.13 30.89 7.60
CA VAL A 786 30.08 29.79 7.77
C VAL A 786 30.53 29.31 6.39
N HIS A 787 31.83 29.16 6.21
CA HIS A 787 32.44 28.60 5.00
C HIS A 787 33.14 27.29 5.33
N VAL A 788 32.84 26.24 4.58
CA VAL A 788 33.49 24.93 4.67
C VAL A 788 34.20 24.66 3.35
N ASN A 789 35.51 24.46 3.40
CA ASN A 789 36.28 24.11 2.21
C ASN A 789 35.87 22.72 1.71
N GLY A 790 35.96 22.50 0.40
CA GLY A 790 35.60 21.22 -0.20
C GLY A 790 36.40 20.03 0.34
N ASP A 791 37.67 20.24 0.66
CA ASP A 791 38.54 19.19 1.23
C ASP A 791 38.19 18.85 2.69
N ASP A 792 37.55 19.78 3.41
CA ASP A 792 37.14 19.62 4.81
C ASP A 792 35.67 19.18 4.94
N LEU A 793 34.94 19.01 3.83
CA LEU A 793 33.48 18.82 3.86
C LEU A 793 33.07 17.56 4.63
N TYR A 794 33.76 16.43 4.43
CA TYR A 794 33.47 15.21 5.18
C TYR A 794 33.77 15.36 6.68
N ASP A 795 34.83 16.10 7.04
CA ASP A 795 35.18 16.35 8.45
C ASP A 795 34.20 17.35 9.12
N SER A 796 33.40 18.09 8.35
CA SER A 796 32.36 19.00 8.85
C SER A 796 31.04 18.32 9.21
N ALA A 797 30.91 17.00 8.98
CA ALA A 797 29.67 16.28 9.22
C ALA A 797 29.26 16.30 10.70
N VAL A 798 27.98 16.58 10.96
CA VAL A 798 27.42 16.60 12.32
C VAL A 798 26.40 15.49 12.49
N ARG A 799 26.42 14.82 13.65
CA ARG A 799 25.37 13.85 14.01
C ARG A 799 24.02 14.54 14.01
N PHE A 800 23.03 13.90 13.41
CA PHE A 800 21.70 14.45 13.26
C PHE A 800 20.66 13.43 13.68
N ARG A 801 19.63 13.89 14.38
CA ARG A 801 18.49 13.08 14.81
C ARG A 801 17.22 13.88 14.59
N ILE A 802 16.28 13.28 13.88
CA ILE A 802 14.93 13.85 13.73
C ILE A 802 14.11 13.32 14.91
N PRO A 803 13.53 14.19 15.77
CA PRO A 803 12.83 13.76 16.98
C PRO A 803 11.72 12.74 16.74
N ASP A 804 10.96 12.90 15.66
CA ASP A 804 9.86 11.99 15.29
C ASP A 804 10.35 10.68 14.63
N LEU A 805 11.65 10.61 14.28
CA LEU A 805 12.29 9.46 13.65
C LEU A 805 13.58 9.05 14.42
N PRO A 806 13.51 8.81 15.74
CA PRO A 806 14.70 8.68 16.59
C PRO A 806 15.53 7.44 16.31
N ALA A 807 14.94 6.44 15.64
CA ALA A 807 15.62 5.20 15.25
C ALA A 807 16.64 5.40 14.11
N PHE A 808 16.58 6.52 13.38
CA PHE A 808 17.52 6.79 12.29
C PHE A 808 18.78 7.44 12.83
N ALA A 809 19.88 6.68 12.86
CA ALA A 809 21.20 7.18 13.19
C ALA A 809 21.81 7.91 11.99
N LEU A 810 21.53 9.22 11.87
CA LEU A 810 21.94 10.04 10.74
C LEU A 810 23.11 10.96 11.08
N GLU A 811 23.76 11.43 10.04
CA GLU A 811 24.67 12.56 10.03
C GLU A 811 24.32 13.49 8.86
N CYS A 812 24.70 14.76 8.97
CA CYS A 812 24.41 15.79 8.00
C CYS A 812 25.70 16.46 7.53
N LEU A 813 25.87 16.55 6.21
CA LEU A 813 26.90 17.37 5.56
C LEU A 813 26.28 18.66 5.01
N PRO A 814 26.88 19.84 5.23
CA PRO A 814 26.45 21.07 4.55
C PRO A 814 26.47 20.91 3.02
N ASN A 815 25.49 21.48 2.32
CA ASN A 815 25.34 21.30 0.87
C ASN A 815 25.50 22.61 0.10
N ARG A 816 26.61 22.73 -0.67
CA ARG A 816 26.89 23.85 -1.58
C ARG A 816 26.62 25.20 -0.91
N ASN A 817 26.12 26.19 -1.66
CA ASN A 817 25.77 27.49 -1.12
C ASN A 817 24.28 27.53 -0.72
N SER A 818 24.00 27.60 0.58
CA SER A 818 22.64 27.76 1.13
C SER A 818 22.15 29.20 1.09
N LEU A 819 23.04 30.20 1.01
CA LEU A 819 22.66 31.61 1.07
C LEU A 819 21.76 32.04 -0.10
N THR A 820 21.96 31.42 -1.28
CA THR A 820 21.13 31.68 -2.47
C THR A 820 19.65 31.39 -2.23
N TYR A 821 19.32 30.48 -1.31
CA TYR A 821 17.95 30.14 -0.95
C TYR A 821 17.32 31.20 -0.04
N GLY A 822 18.14 31.95 0.70
CA GLY A 822 17.67 33.12 1.45
C GLY A 822 17.06 34.17 0.52
N ASP A 823 17.77 34.48 -0.56
CA ASP A 823 17.28 35.41 -1.58
C ASP A 823 16.12 34.80 -2.36
N LEU A 824 16.24 33.54 -2.80
CA LEU A 824 15.23 32.86 -3.60
C LEU A 824 13.88 32.72 -2.87
N TYR A 825 13.89 32.48 -1.56
CA TYR A 825 12.70 32.33 -0.74
C TYR A 825 12.26 33.63 -0.07
N GLY A 826 12.99 34.73 -0.26
CA GLY A 826 12.67 36.03 0.33
C GLY A 826 12.89 36.13 1.85
N ILE A 827 13.70 35.25 2.43
CA ILE A 827 13.98 35.18 3.88
C ILE A 827 15.38 35.67 4.27
N GLY A 828 16.23 36.03 3.30
CA GLY A 828 17.65 36.37 3.54
C GLY A 828 17.88 37.55 4.51
N HIS A 829 16.94 38.50 4.51
CA HIS A 829 16.99 39.70 5.34
C HIS A 829 16.46 39.49 6.76
N GLU A 830 15.69 38.43 7.00
CA GLU A 830 15.04 38.15 8.29
C GLU A 830 15.63 36.96 9.05
N ALA A 831 16.00 35.89 8.33
CA ALA A 831 16.49 34.67 8.94
C ALA A 831 17.93 34.83 9.43
N SER A 832 18.18 34.46 10.69
CA SER A 832 19.51 34.35 11.27
C SER A 832 20.20 33.05 10.86
N THR A 833 19.44 32.00 10.52
CA THR A 833 19.96 30.70 10.06
C THR A 833 19.32 30.31 8.73
N ILE A 834 20.15 29.95 7.75
CA ILE A 834 19.75 29.46 6.43
C ILE A 834 20.71 28.33 6.06
N PHE A 835 20.23 27.10 6.18
CA PHE A 835 21.04 25.90 6.06
C PHE A 835 20.37 24.85 5.18
N ARG A 836 21.12 24.29 4.25
CA ARG A 836 20.75 23.08 3.51
C ARG A 836 21.84 22.03 3.67
N GLY A 837 21.43 20.79 3.90
CA GLY A 837 22.33 19.68 4.18
C GLY A 837 21.92 18.38 3.51
N THR A 838 22.91 17.52 3.32
CA THR A 838 22.76 16.17 2.78
C THR A 838 22.83 15.16 3.93
N LEU A 839 21.83 14.27 4.02
CA LEU A 839 21.76 13.22 5.03
C LEU A 839 22.52 11.97 4.59
N ARG A 840 23.25 11.37 5.54
CA ARG A 840 23.88 10.04 5.45
C ARG A 840 23.64 9.27 6.74
N TYR A 841 23.90 7.97 6.73
CA TYR A 841 23.99 7.20 7.97
C TYR A 841 25.28 7.54 8.71
N GLU A 842 25.20 7.54 10.03
CA GLU A 842 26.31 7.89 10.90
C GLU A 842 27.55 7.01 10.65
N GLY A 843 28.71 7.65 10.53
CA GLY A 843 30.01 7.03 10.28
C GLY A 843 30.42 7.02 8.81
N PHE A 844 29.52 7.40 7.89
CA PHE A 844 29.84 7.49 6.45
C PHE A 844 30.96 8.51 6.19
N SER A 845 30.84 9.71 6.75
CA SER A 845 31.75 10.82 6.44
C SER A 845 33.15 10.61 6.99
N GLU A 846 33.31 10.06 8.19
CA GLU A 846 34.61 9.73 8.76
C GLU A 846 35.38 8.70 7.90
N ILE A 847 34.66 7.71 7.37
CA ILE A 847 35.22 6.72 6.44
C ILE A 847 35.63 7.43 5.15
N MET A 848 34.72 8.19 4.53
CA MET A 848 34.98 8.88 3.27
C MET A 848 36.12 9.91 3.37
N ALA A 849 36.24 10.64 4.49
CA ALA A 849 37.36 11.53 4.77
C ALA A 849 38.69 10.77 4.84
N THR A 850 38.71 9.62 5.50
CA THR A 850 39.89 8.76 5.59
C THR A 850 40.29 8.23 4.22
N LEU A 851 39.32 7.77 3.42
CA LEU A 851 39.54 7.33 2.04
C LEU A 851 40.08 8.47 1.15
N ALA A 852 39.58 9.70 1.33
CA ALA A 852 40.08 10.88 0.63
C ALA A 852 41.55 11.16 0.98
N ARG A 853 41.92 11.10 2.27
CA ARG A 853 43.29 11.32 2.74
C ARG A 853 44.30 10.25 2.26
N ILE A 854 43.84 9.01 2.05
CA ILE A 854 44.64 7.96 1.40
C ILE A 854 44.95 8.30 -0.07
N GLY A 855 44.17 9.19 -0.69
CA GLY A 855 44.35 9.61 -2.08
C GLY A 855 43.53 8.79 -3.10
N ILE A 856 42.60 7.94 -2.64
CA ILE A 856 41.82 7.09 -3.55
C ILE A 856 40.86 7.88 -4.44
N PHE A 857 40.54 9.12 -4.06
CA PHE A 857 39.70 10.03 -4.85
C PHE A 857 40.51 11.01 -5.71
N ASN A 858 41.83 10.80 -5.90
CA ASN A 858 42.62 11.64 -6.80
C ASN A 858 42.24 11.37 -8.28
N ALA A 859 41.87 12.42 -8.99
CA ALA A 859 41.47 12.35 -10.39
C ALA A 859 42.64 12.43 -11.38
N GLU A 860 43.85 12.76 -10.92
CA GLU A 860 45.05 12.82 -11.75
C GLU A 860 45.40 11.46 -12.36
N THR A 861 45.85 11.49 -13.61
CA THR A 861 46.21 10.29 -14.34
C THR A 861 47.50 9.69 -13.81
N LEU A 862 47.48 8.41 -13.41
CA LEU A 862 48.64 7.75 -12.84
C LEU A 862 49.46 7.03 -13.93
N PRO A 863 50.80 7.23 -14.02
CA PRO A 863 51.65 6.56 -15.01
C PRO A 863 51.55 5.03 -14.95
N LEU A 864 51.43 4.46 -13.74
CA LEU A 864 51.26 3.01 -13.51
C LEU A 864 49.99 2.42 -14.16
N LEU A 865 49.00 3.25 -14.51
CA LEU A 865 47.77 2.83 -15.17
C LEU A 865 47.80 3.01 -16.71
N LYS A 866 48.90 3.53 -17.30
CA LYS A 866 49.01 3.83 -18.74
C LYS A 866 49.67 2.74 -19.61
N HIS A 867 50.42 1.79 -19.04
CA HIS A 867 51.25 0.83 -19.80
C HIS A 867 50.67 -0.60 -19.87
N GLU A 868 51.20 -1.44 -20.77
CA GLU A 868 50.75 -2.84 -21.03
C GLU A 868 50.87 -3.80 -19.82
N GLY A 869 51.60 -3.41 -18.77
CA GLY A 869 51.72 -4.15 -17.50
C GLY A 869 50.90 -3.56 -16.35
N ARG A 870 49.57 -3.47 -16.50
CA ARG A 870 48.70 -2.82 -15.50
C ARG A 870 48.69 -3.59 -14.17
N PRO A 871 48.74 -2.90 -13.02
CA PRO A 871 48.75 -3.58 -11.73
C PRO A 871 47.39 -4.21 -11.42
N THR A 872 47.43 -5.16 -10.50
CA THR A 872 46.24 -5.68 -9.84
C THR A 872 45.69 -4.65 -8.85
N PHE A 873 44.42 -4.77 -8.46
CA PHE A 873 43.85 -3.90 -7.42
C PHE A 873 44.67 -3.93 -6.13
N ARG A 874 45.11 -5.13 -5.71
CA ARG A 874 45.99 -5.29 -4.55
C ARG A 874 47.29 -4.52 -4.67
N ASN A 875 48.00 -4.64 -5.81
CA ASN A 875 49.27 -3.95 -6.00
C ASN A 875 49.07 -2.42 -6.02
N PHE A 876 47.96 -1.97 -6.62
CA PHE A 876 47.54 -0.58 -6.60
C PHE A 876 47.24 -0.07 -5.17
N LEU A 877 46.54 -0.87 -4.35
CA LEU A 877 46.28 -0.55 -2.95
C LEU A 877 47.57 -0.50 -2.12
N CYS A 878 48.50 -1.44 -2.34
CA CYS A 878 49.80 -1.44 -1.65
C CYS A 878 50.61 -0.19 -1.98
N GLU A 879 50.59 0.29 -3.22
CA GLU A 879 51.26 1.53 -3.62
C GLU A 879 50.65 2.75 -2.88
N LEU A 880 49.32 2.86 -2.87
CA LEU A 880 48.62 3.94 -2.15
C LEU A 880 48.94 3.96 -0.65
N LEU A 881 49.01 2.78 -0.04
CA LEU A 881 49.31 2.63 1.39
C LEU A 881 50.81 2.49 1.70
N LYS A 882 51.70 2.61 0.70
CA LYS A 882 53.16 2.44 0.84
C LYS A 882 53.53 1.16 1.61
N ILE A 883 52.93 0.03 1.23
CA ILE A 883 53.19 -1.30 1.79
C ILE A 883 54.20 -2.01 0.89
N ASP A 884 55.33 -2.44 1.45
CA ASP A 884 56.35 -3.18 0.68
C ASP A 884 55.82 -4.57 0.27
N THR A 885 55.84 -4.83 -1.03
CA THR A 885 55.40 -6.08 -1.64
C THR A 885 56.52 -7.13 -1.76
N LYS A 886 57.78 -6.77 -1.49
CA LYS A 886 58.95 -7.65 -1.70
C LYS A 886 59.03 -8.85 -0.74
N ASP A 887 58.35 -8.80 0.41
CA ASP A 887 58.31 -9.88 1.43
C ASP A 887 57.02 -10.71 1.41
N MET A 888 56.06 -10.42 0.52
CA MET A 888 54.69 -10.96 0.61
C MET A 888 54.43 -12.03 -0.46
N ASN A 889 55.14 -13.16 -0.40
CA ASN A 889 54.90 -14.27 -1.33
C ASN A 889 53.60 -15.04 -1.07
N GLU A 890 52.91 -14.91 0.08
CA GLU A 890 51.73 -15.77 0.34
C GLU A 890 50.58 -15.19 1.18
N VAL A 891 50.64 -13.96 1.72
CA VAL A 891 49.60 -13.47 2.65
C VAL A 891 48.71 -12.39 2.01
N VAL A 892 47.39 -12.64 1.98
CA VAL A 892 46.36 -11.64 1.65
C VAL A 892 46.56 -10.41 2.55
N VAL A 893 46.60 -9.20 1.97
CA VAL A 893 46.62 -7.97 2.77
C VAL A 893 45.27 -7.85 3.46
N GLY A 894 45.21 -8.31 4.72
CA GLY A 894 44.01 -8.35 5.53
C GLY A 894 43.66 -6.99 6.14
N GLU A 895 42.42 -6.86 6.61
CA GLU A 895 41.86 -5.65 7.21
C GLU A 895 42.77 -5.05 8.30
N LYS A 896 43.35 -5.90 9.15
CA LYS A 896 44.23 -5.47 10.26
C LYS A 896 45.45 -4.69 9.76
N LYS A 897 46.16 -5.21 8.76
CA LYS A 897 47.36 -4.58 8.20
C LYS A 897 47.02 -3.26 7.51
N ILE A 898 45.86 -3.20 6.84
CA ILE A 898 45.36 -1.96 6.21
C ILE A 898 45.07 -0.91 7.28
N ALA A 899 44.36 -1.28 8.36
CA ALA A 899 44.01 -0.37 9.45
C ALA A 899 45.26 0.16 10.17
N GLU A 900 46.22 -0.70 10.50
CA GLU A 900 47.51 -0.31 11.09
C GLU A 900 48.23 0.70 10.19
N ARG A 901 48.27 0.42 8.88
CA ARG A 901 48.96 1.31 7.94
C ARG A 901 48.27 2.67 7.78
N ILE A 902 46.94 2.71 7.79
CA ILE A 902 46.17 3.97 7.76
C ILE A 902 46.53 4.86 8.96
N LEU A 903 46.70 4.27 10.15
CA LEU A 903 47.10 4.98 11.37
C LEU A 903 48.55 5.46 11.30
N GLU A 904 49.48 4.61 10.88
CA GLU A 904 50.90 4.96 10.74
C GLU A 904 51.14 6.12 9.77
N LEU A 905 50.37 6.18 8.67
CA LEU A 905 50.45 7.26 7.69
C LEU A 905 49.74 8.55 8.15
N GLY A 906 49.08 8.54 9.31
CA GLY A 906 48.36 9.70 9.85
C GLY A 906 47.09 10.06 9.07
N HIS A 907 46.53 9.14 8.27
CA HIS A 907 45.31 9.38 7.50
C HIS A 907 44.05 9.37 8.38
N CYS A 908 44.13 8.83 9.59
CA CYS A 908 43.10 8.89 10.61
C CYS A 908 43.74 8.85 12.01
N LYS A 909 43.10 9.47 13.00
CA LYS A 909 43.55 9.44 14.41
C LYS A 909 42.86 8.37 15.23
N GLU A 910 41.64 7.98 14.86
CA GLU A 910 40.83 7.04 15.62
C GLU A 910 40.99 5.60 15.12
N PRO A 911 41.43 4.65 15.96
CA PRO A 911 41.57 3.25 15.56
C PRO A 911 40.27 2.63 15.03
N GLY A 912 39.12 2.99 15.62
CA GLY A 912 37.81 2.50 15.19
C GLY A 912 37.46 2.91 13.76
N VAL A 913 37.73 4.17 13.39
CA VAL A 913 37.51 4.68 12.03
C VAL A 913 38.47 4.04 11.04
N ALA A 914 39.74 3.86 11.41
CA ALA A 914 40.73 3.17 10.57
C ALA A 914 40.30 1.73 10.25
N VAL A 915 39.75 1.00 11.23
CA VAL A 915 39.18 -0.35 11.02
C VAL A 915 37.98 -0.33 10.08
N LYS A 916 37.06 0.63 10.22
CA LYS A 916 35.91 0.77 9.32
C LYS A 916 36.35 1.11 7.88
N ALA A 917 37.34 2.00 7.73
CA ALA A 917 37.91 2.33 6.43
C ALA A 917 38.60 1.12 5.79
N ALA A 918 39.37 0.34 6.56
CA ALA A 918 39.98 -0.90 6.10
C ALA A 918 38.93 -1.92 5.62
N LYS A 919 37.87 -2.14 6.41
CA LYS A 919 36.73 -2.98 6.02
C LYS A 919 36.08 -2.52 4.72
N THR A 920 35.93 -1.21 4.55
CA THR A 920 35.39 -0.63 3.32
C THR A 920 36.30 -0.91 2.12
N ILE A 921 37.62 -0.73 2.26
CA ILE A 921 38.61 -1.01 1.20
C ILE A 921 38.55 -2.49 0.78
N VAL A 922 38.49 -3.40 1.74
CA VAL A 922 38.37 -4.85 1.47
C VAL A 922 37.01 -5.18 0.82
N PHE A 923 35.92 -4.61 1.32
CA PHE A 923 34.58 -4.80 0.75
C PHE A 923 34.49 -4.34 -0.72
N LEU A 924 35.17 -3.26 -1.06
CA LEU A 924 35.28 -2.76 -2.43
C LEU A 924 36.16 -3.65 -3.34
N GLY A 925 36.80 -4.69 -2.80
CA GLY A 925 37.66 -5.60 -3.56
C GLY A 925 39.00 -4.96 -3.96
N LEU A 926 39.42 -3.90 -3.28
CA LEU A 926 40.71 -3.24 -3.58
C LEU A 926 41.92 -4.08 -3.16
N ASN A 927 41.73 -5.16 -2.39
CA ASN A 927 42.77 -6.12 -2.02
C ASN A 927 42.84 -7.35 -2.94
N GLU A 928 42.03 -7.40 -4.00
CA GLU A 928 41.96 -8.52 -4.94
C GLU A 928 43.14 -8.54 -5.93
N GLN A 929 43.49 -9.73 -6.43
CA GLN A 929 44.55 -9.93 -7.42
C GLN A 929 44.09 -9.75 -8.88
N THR A 930 42.86 -9.30 -9.10
CA THR A 930 42.33 -9.02 -10.44
C THR A 930 42.98 -7.76 -11.03
N GLY A 931 43.15 -7.73 -12.35
CA GLY A 931 43.75 -6.59 -13.05
C GLY A 931 42.80 -5.39 -13.14
N ILE A 932 43.33 -4.17 -13.06
CA ILE A 932 42.54 -2.95 -13.20
C ILE A 932 42.08 -2.77 -14.68
N PRO A 933 40.78 -2.49 -14.96
CA PRO A 933 40.26 -2.32 -16.32
C PRO A 933 40.81 -1.11 -17.07
N VAL A 934 41.10 -1.25 -18.38
CA VAL A 934 41.78 -0.25 -19.24
C VAL A 934 41.16 1.15 -19.16
N LEU A 935 39.84 1.22 -18.97
CA LEU A 935 39.08 2.47 -18.85
C LEU A 935 39.44 3.31 -17.61
N CYS A 936 40.00 2.69 -16.56
CA CYS A 936 40.36 3.38 -15.33
C CYS A 936 41.78 3.98 -15.43
N GLN A 937 41.88 5.31 -15.53
CA GLN A 937 43.17 6.01 -15.71
C GLN A 937 43.67 6.76 -14.46
N SER A 938 42.84 6.87 -13.41
CA SER A 938 43.15 7.56 -12.14
C SER A 938 42.63 6.77 -10.95
N ALA A 939 43.10 7.10 -9.74
CA ALA A 939 42.60 6.48 -8.51
C ALA A 939 41.08 6.66 -8.36
N PHE A 940 40.60 7.87 -8.64
CA PHE A 940 39.17 8.19 -8.67
C PHE A 940 38.38 7.26 -9.59
N ALA A 941 38.89 7.00 -10.80
CA ALA A 941 38.22 6.10 -11.75
C ALA A 941 38.20 4.64 -11.26
N VAL A 942 39.32 4.17 -10.69
CA VAL A 942 39.41 2.82 -10.09
C VAL A 942 38.41 2.66 -8.95
N THR A 943 38.31 3.65 -8.06
CA THR A 943 37.38 3.61 -6.93
C THR A 943 35.93 3.71 -7.38
N CYS A 944 35.59 4.60 -8.33
CA CYS A 944 34.24 4.68 -8.89
C CYS A 944 33.80 3.34 -9.49
N HIS A 945 34.69 2.71 -10.27
CA HIS A 945 34.42 1.40 -10.88
C HIS A 945 34.11 0.33 -9.81
N ARG A 946 34.93 0.25 -8.75
CA ARG A 946 34.68 -0.71 -7.65
C ARG A 946 33.43 -0.39 -6.85
N MET A 947 33.14 0.89 -6.61
CA MET A 947 31.92 1.31 -5.92
C MET A 947 30.67 1.00 -6.74
N GLU A 948 30.70 1.17 -8.06
CA GLU A 948 29.60 0.81 -8.95
C GLU A 948 29.32 -0.70 -8.93
N GLU A 949 30.38 -1.52 -8.89
CA GLU A 949 30.27 -2.97 -8.83
C GLU A 949 29.76 -3.46 -7.45
N ARG A 950 30.29 -2.90 -6.35
CA ARG A 950 30.12 -3.46 -4.99
C ARG A 950 29.02 -2.80 -4.16
N LEU A 951 28.66 -1.55 -4.46
CA LEU A 951 27.66 -0.78 -3.71
C LEU A 951 26.37 -0.56 -4.52
N THR A 952 26.00 -1.54 -5.36
CA THR A 952 24.70 -1.55 -6.04
C THR A 952 23.61 -2.17 -5.17
N TYR A 953 22.36 -1.76 -5.40
CA TYR A 953 21.20 -2.45 -4.85
C TYR A 953 21.00 -3.80 -5.53
N SER A 954 20.61 -4.82 -4.77
CA SER A 954 20.05 -6.05 -5.33
C SER A 954 18.59 -5.81 -5.78
N ASN A 955 18.02 -6.77 -6.51
CA ASN A 955 16.64 -6.70 -6.99
C ASN A 955 15.58 -6.74 -5.86
N THR A 956 15.98 -7.11 -4.64
CA THR A 956 15.08 -7.21 -3.47
C THR A 956 15.26 -6.08 -2.48
N GLU A 957 16.34 -5.31 -2.60
CA GLU A 957 16.66 -4.22 -1.69
C GLU A 957 15.95 -2.92 -2.08
N GLN A 958 15.64 -2.11 -1.08
CA GLN A 958 14.95 -0.83 -1.24
C GLN A 958 15.89 0.32 -0.91
N ASP A 959 15.86 1.37 -1.71
CA ASP A 959 16.31 2.68 -1.28
C ASP A 959 15.21 3.38 -0.47
N MET A 960 15.60 4.52 0.10
CA MET A 960 14.79 5.38 0.92
C MET A 960 15.16 6.83 0.61
N VAL A 961 14.14 7.68 0.50
CA VAL A 961 14.28 9.13 0.45
C VAL A 961 13.74 9.71 1.75
N LEU A 962 14.57 10.51 2.41
CA LEU A 962 14.20 11.29 3.58
C LEU A 962 14.50 12.76 3.31
N LEU A 963 13.47 13.59 3.31
CA LEU A 963 13.55 15.04 3.20
C LEU A 963 12.86 15.65 4.42
N HIS A 964 13.54 16.55 5.12
CA HIS A 964 13.06 17.15 6.35
C HIS A 964 13.42 18.63 6.39
N HIS A 965 12.44 19.47 6.68
CA HIS A 965 12.62 20.90 6.89
C HIS A 965 12.22 21.27 8.30
N GLU A 966 12.94 22.23 8.88
CA GLU A 966 12.54 22.94 10.10
C GLU A 966 12.56 24.45 9.85
N VAL A 967 11.49 25.13 10.24
CA VAL A 967 11.31 26.58 10.11
C VAL A 967 10.91 27.14 11.46
N GLU A 968 11.71 28.04 12.00
CA GLU A 968 11.36 28.77 13.23
C GLU A 968 10.73 30.10 12.86
N VAL A 969 9.55 30.38 13.41
CA VAL A 969 8.74 31.54 13.07
C VAL A 969 8.41 32.34 14.32
N ASP A 970 8.63 33.65 14.26
CA ASP A 970 8.23 34.58 15.31
C ASP A 970 6.98 35.35 14.87
N PHE A 971 5.91 35.31 15.66
CA PHE A 971 4.64 35.99 15.35
C PHE A 971 4.45 37.24 16.21
N PRO A 972 3.98 38.38 15.64
CA PRO A 972 3.85 39.64 16.37
C PRO A 972 3.03 39.58 17.66
N ASP A 973 2.03 38.69 17.71
CA ASP A 973 1.08 38.57 18.82
C ASP A 973 1.41 37.40 19.78
N SER A 974 2.47 36.64 19.51
CA SER A 974 2.92 35.51 20.33
C SER A 974 4.15 35.88 21.16
N LYS A 975 4.23 35.38 22.40
CA LYS A 975 5.46 35.45 23.21
C LYS A 975 6.42 34.28 22.95
N GLN A 976 6.05 33.35 22.07
CA GLN A 976 6.79 32.12 21.81
C GLN A 976 7.03 31.96 20.31
N THR A 977 8.26 31.60 19.95
CA THR A 977 8.65 31.18 18.61
C THR A 977 8.04 29.82 18.32
N GLU A 978 7.32 29.70 17.21
CA GLU A 978 6.76 28.43 16.74
C GLU A 978 7.80 27.69 15.90
N ARG A 979 7.83 26.36 16.01
CA ARG A 979 8.67 25.50 15.17
C ARG A 979 7.81 24.69 14.21
N HIS A 980 7.92 25.00 12.93
CA HIS A 980 7.18 24.32 11.87
C HIS A 980 8.10 23.29 11.22
N THR A 981 7.65 22.05 11.09
CA THR A 981 8.42 21.00 10.43
C THR A 981 7.63 20.35 9.31
N ALA A 982 8.34 19.95 8.25
CA ALA A 982 7.77 19.22 7.14
C ALA A 982 8.69 18.07 6.74
N THR A 983 8.15 16.85 6.68
CA THR A 983 8.92 15.62 6.46
C THR A 983 8.31 14.77 5.36
N LEU A 984 9.12 14.40 4.37
CA LEU A 984 8.84 13.34 3.40
C LEU A 984 9.73 12.14 3.72
N LEU A 985 9.10 10.98 3.90
CA LEU A 985 9.77 9.69 4.05
C LEU A 985 9.15 8.67 3.09
N GLU A 986 9.91 8.30 2.05
CA GLU A 986 9.45 7.39 1.00
C GLU A 986 10.44 6.22 0.82
N PHE A 987 9.92 5.02 0.55
CA PHE A 987 10.71 3.82 0.30
C PHE A 987 10.46 3.31 -1.12
N GLY A 988 11.46 2.63 -1.71
CA GLY A 988 11.31 1.99 -3.01
C GLY A 988 10.13 1.01 -3.04
N LYS A 989 9.38 0.98 -4.15
CA LYS A 989 8.16 0.18 -4.30
C LYS A 989 8.37 -0.94 -5.33
N ALA A 990 8.03 -2.17 -4.96
CA ALA A 990 7.97 -3.28 -5.89
C ALA A 990 6.65 -3.23 -6.68
N LYS A 991 6.75 -3.17 -8.01
CA LYS A 991 5.60 -3.19 -8.93
C LYS A 991 5.88 -4.19 -10.03
N ASN A 992 4.98 -5.16 -10.23
CA ASN A 992 5.13 -6.24 -11.21
C ASN A 992 6.49 -6.98 -11.13
N GLY A 993 7.02 -7.17 -9.93
CA GLY A 993 8.32 -7.82 -9.71
C GLY A 993 9.56 -6.96 -10.01
N LYS A 994 9.40 -5.73 -10.51
CA LYS A 994 10.49 -4.75 -10.65
C LYS A 994 10.48 -3.76 -9.48
N MET A 995 11.64 -3.48 -8.91
CA MET A 995 11.80 -2.49 -7.84
C MET A 995 11.94 -1.09 -8.45
N ILE A 996 11.00 -0.21 -8.18
CA ILE A 996 11.10 1.22 -8.52
C ILE A 996 11.64 1.95 -7.29
N SER A 997 12.76 2.64 -7.44
CA SER A 997 13.41 3.31 -6.31
C SER A 997 12.61 4.51 -5.80
N ALA A 998 12.67 4.81 -4.50
CA ALA A 998 12.12 6.01 -3.90
C ALA A 998 12.64 7.26 -4.61
N MET A 999 13.94 7.29 -4.95
CA MET A 999 14.55 8.37 -5.71
C MET A 999 13.92 8.53 -7.11
N ALA A 1000 13.63 7.43 -7.81
CA ALA A 1000 12.97 7.49 -9.11
C ALA A 1000 11.55 8.04 -8.99
N LEU A 1001 10.81 7.60 -7.96
CA LEU A 1001 9.46 8.09 -7.68
C LEU A 1001 9.45 9.59 -7.37
N THR A 1002 10.27 10.03 -6.42
CA THR A 1002 10.26 11.42 -5.94
C THR A 1002 10.90 12.42 -6.90
N VAL A 1003 11.56 11.96 -7.97
CA VAL A 1003 12.03 12.82 -9.08
C VAL A 1003 11.11 12.75 -10.29
N GLY A 1004 10.73 11.54 -10.73
CA GLY A 1004 9.95 11.36 -11.95
C GLY A 1004 8.50 11.84 -11.82
N VAL A 1005 7.87 11.60 -10.67
CA VAL A 1005 6.47 12.00 -10.43
C VAL A 1005 6.30 13.52 -10.45
N PRO A 1006 7.11 14.34 -9.72
CA PRO A 1006 6.97 15.80 -9.80
C PRO A 1006 7.14 16.37 -11.21
N VAL A 1007 8.09 15.86 -12.00
CA VAL A 1007 8.28 16.29 -13.41
C VAL A 1007 7.02 16.03 -14.23
N ALA A 1008 6.44 14.83 -14.10
CA ALA A 1008 5.21 14.48 -14.79
C ALA A 1008 4.02 15.34 -14.34
N ILE A 1009 3.94 15.70 -13.05
CA ILE A 1009 2.95 16.62 -12.52
C ILE A 1009 3.12 18.01 -13.15
N GLY A 1010 4.34 18.53 -13.26
CA GLY A 1010 4.58 19.83 -13.93
C GLY A 1010 4.12 19.85 -15.37
N ALA A 1011 4.42 18.78 -16.12
CA ALA A 1011 3.92 18.62 -17.48
C ALA A 1011 2.39 18.62 -17.48
N LEU A 1012 1.75 17.86 -16.60
CA LEU A 1012 0.30 17.80 -16.49
C LEU A 1012 -0.32 19.17 -16.20
N LEU A 1013 0.24 19.95 -15.27
CA LEU A 1013 -0.23 21.30 -14.93
C LEU A 1013 -0.15 22.27 -16.10
N LEU A 1014 0.84 22.10 -16.98
CA LEU A 1014 0.95 22.85 -18.23
C LEU A 1014 -0.08 22.37 -19.27
N ILE A 1015 -0.31 21.05 -19.42
CA ILE A 1015 -1.32 20.49 -20.34
C ILE A 1015 -2.71 21.03 -20.00
N VAL A 1016 -3.06 21.04 -18.70
CA VAL A 1016 -4.37 21.53 -18.24
C VAL A 1016 -4.41 23.05 -18.05
N ASN A 1017 -3.35 23.76 -18.47
CA ASN A 1017 -3.22 25.22 -18.41
C ASN A 1017 -3.49 25.83 -17.01
N LYS A 1018 -3.08 25.10 -15.95
CA LYS A 1018 -3.10 25.61 -14.56
C LYS A 1018 -1.96 26.58 -14.30
N ILE A 1019 -0.82 26.41 -15.00
CA ILE A 1019 0.29 27.36 -14.98
C ILE A 1019 0.13 28.30 -16.18
N LYS A 1020 -0.26 29.54 -15.90
CA LYS A 1020 -0.44 30.62 -16.86
C LYS A 1020 0.80 31.49 -17.01
N THR A 1021 1.63 31.55 -15.97
CA THR A 1021 2.89 32.30 -16.00
C THR A 1021 3.83 31.76 -17.10
N ARG A 1022 4.41 32.68 -17.88
CA ARG A 1022 5.34 32.39 -19.00
C ARG A 1022 6.76 32.83 -18.62
N GLY A 1023 7.75 32.26 -19.31
CA GLY A 1023 9.16 32.45 -18.97
C GLY A 1023 9.78 31.22 -18.30
N VAL A 1024 10.91 31.42 -17.64
CA VAL A 1024 11.64 30.40 -16.88
C VAL A 1024 11.17 30.43 -15.43
N LEU A 1025 10.56 29.33 -14.99
CA LEU A 1025 9.95 29.20 -13.67
C LEU A 1025 10.64 28.13 -12.82
N ARG A 1026 10.48 28.31 -11.51
CA ARG A 1026 10.81 27.35 -10.45
C ARG A 1026 9.54 27.06 -9.65
N PRO A 1027 9.44 25.93 -8.94
CA PRO A 1027 8.26 25.59 -8.13
C PRO A 1027 8.24 26.33 -6.77
N ILE A 1028 8.54 27.62 -6.78
CA ILE A 1028 8.54 28.51 -5.61
C ILE A 1028 7.32 29.44 -5.57
N VAL A 1029 6.55 29.48 -6.67
CA VAL A 1029 5.33 30.27 -6.78
C VAL A 1029 4.10 29.40 -6.43
N PRO A 1030 3.09 29.95 -5.71
CA PRO A 1030 1.91 29.19 -5.29
C PRO A 1030 1.14 28.53 -6.43
N GLU A 1031 1.11 29.18 -7.59
CA GLU A 1031 0.51 28.66 -8.83
C GLU A 1031 1.07 27.29 -9.23
N VAL A 1032 2.33 27.02 -8.92
CA VAL A 1032 2.99 25.75 -9.23
C VAL A 1032 2.93 24.81 -8.02
N TYR A 1033 3.43 25.24 -6.86
CA TYR A 1033 3.66 24.30 -5.76
C TYR A 1033 2.40 23.80 -5.06
N LEU A 1034 1.32 24.60 -4.97
CA LEU A 1034 0.09 24.17 -4.30
C LEU A 1034 -0.55 22.98 -5.03
N PRO A 1035 -0.90 23.10 -6.33
CA PRO A 1035 -1.50 21.97 -7.04
C PRO A 1035 -0.51 20.80 -7.21
N ALA A 1036 0.79 21.08 -7.33
CA ALA A 1036 1.79 20.03 -7.46
C ALA A 1036 1.90 19.16 -6.19
N LEU A 1037 1.90 19.76 -5.00
CA LEU A 1037 1.92 19.03 -3.72
C LEU A 1037 0.63 18.25 -3.49
N GLU A 1038 -0.54 18.82 -3.82
CA GLU A 1038 -1.83 18.14 -3.71
C GLU A 1038 -1.87 16.89 -4.60
N ILE A 1039 -1.43 17.01 -5.85
CA ILE A 1039 -1.37 15.88 -6.78
C ILE A 1039 -0.34 14.85 -6.30
N ALA A 1040 0.84 15.27 -5.83
CA ALA A 1040 1.85 14.37 -5.29
C ALA A 1040 1.32 13.54 -4.10
N GLN A 1041 0.59 14.18 -3.18
CA GLN A 1041 -0.07 13.51 -2.06
C GLN A 1041 -1.16 12.54 -2.52
N ALA A 1042 -2.00 12.94 -3.48
CA ALA A 1042 -3.04 12.09 -4.04
C ALA A 1042 -2.47 10.87 -4.78
N TYR A 1043 -1.33 11.03 -5.46
CA TYR A 1043 -0.58 9.93 -6.08
C TYR A 1043 0.03 8.98 -5.04
N GLY A 1044 0.19 9.44 -3.80
CA GLY A 1044 0.65 8.64 -2.66
C GLY A 1044 2.07 8.94 -2.19
N ILE A 1045 2.64 10.10 -2.53
CA ILE A 1045 3.86 10.63 -1.89
C ILE A 1045 3.46 11.22 -0.54
N LYS A 1046 3.97 10.64 0.55
CA LYS A 1046 3.56 11.03 1.91
C LYS A 1046 4.36 12.23 2.40
N LEU A 1047 3.64 13.30 2.72
CA LEU A 1047 4.17 14.51 3.34
C LEU A 1047 3.54 14.67 4.73
N MET A 1048 4.36 14.85 5.76
CA MET A 1048 3.93 15.07 7.14
C MET A 1048 4.32 16.48 7.56
N GLU A 1049 3.36 17.28 8.01
CA GLU A 1049 3.58 18.65 8.49
C GLU A 1049 3.20 18.73 9.98
N LYS A 1050 3.96 19.49 10.76
CA LYS A 1050 3.74 19.68 12.20
C LYS A 1050 4.12 21.10 12.60
N THR A 1051 3.37 21.66 13.54
CA THR A 1051 3.68 22.94 14.19
C THR A 1051 3.77 22.66 15.68
N GLU A 1052 4.86 23.09 16.30
CA GLU A 1052 5.14 22.98 17.74
C GLU A 1052 5.27 24.35 18.40
#